data_AF-A0A3D0D9Q7-F1
#
_entry.id   AF-A0A3D0D9Q7-F1
#
_cell.length_a   1.000
_cell.length_b   1.000
_cell.length_c   1.000
_cell.angle_alpha   90.00
_cell.angle_beta   90.00
_cell.angle_gamma   90.00
#
_symmetry.space_group_name_H-M   'P 1'
#
loop_
_entity.id
_entity.type
_entity.pdbx_description
1 polymer ?
#
loop_
_entity_poly.entity_id
_entity_poly.type
_entity_poly.pdbx_seq_one_letter_code
_entity_poly.pdbx_strand_id
1 'polypeptide(L)'
;MLKGDEAVNAKRFAMLAVVALVAAVILTSGGAPTVHAATVITVKPSALNGWGFLEEVATGTGSFVNGPATPPLGTGSTRLTVDATGRMILGTQTYAGTRLDQITRLQYSTYRSSADVGNILAISLQFDIDYDLTDANTAWQGRLVFEPYQTVGGTVGQNSWQTWNPLTGKWWASGAPGNSLCPQSSPCTYTEVLTNWPNTGLRSNNGFLWFKAGGPWSSGFDGNVDAFTIGVNGVETTYDFEPETLCTTTCYVNAATGNDAFGGDTPGSAKKTIQAAVNQVLAGGTVIVAAGTYNESVVIDKSLTLQSSTGAASTIINGNSATENYYMVSIEADNVTLDGFTITNPLYNASADASGVVTNLGKSSIRITNNIIHDIGTSTRSPVSFGTFGINVGPVNGLEIDHNTIYSIKNSDASSSAMGIFVWGNNTTDTAKNINIHDNVIHDITNPSDFNDGINAGGDSANVVISNNTISAPIKRGIATNAFMDGDASITNNLVSGASSYGILLHSPFAQSVTCNTVTGSGIGIQVNDTSAAPTINYNNIVGNTTWGLNNLSNNMVNAENNWWGAADGPSGAGDAVSDNVDFEPFRTSPSTCAPGDFEGPITSKVVATPNPVPMGGSVTLTAKVDDSTTGYSTITSAEYSIDGGVNWTSMSASDGTFDAISEEVVANIGPFPEPAVIEVCVRGKDAASNTGPKECILLAIFDPDAGFVTGGGWIESPPGAYKQPVWSQGFETDTSGWFDSSNDWSGTITRVPSGTSAISSSSGSYHAVIQGDASSAPFTRFDGYRDTWPGTWRAEIDVYLNPAWGAGQGFDYSVAATGTDGNHQRDFIFHVTKDTSTGKLLVAGSNNTNFAPREDLEGINHYEVTTAGWYTFQHVFYDDGGVLAVDLNLLDSNGTILFTETRRDASDTIPGEVGGNRYGWFTFVNVTNGIAVDNHELFLSTSGKATFGFVSKYQKGANAPSGQTEFQFKAGNLNFHSSSYEWLVVNQNDSNAQFKGSGTINGELAPNGDDYKFMLWAGDGSPDTFRIKIWWEDTNGEHVVYDNGVQQPIGGGSIVIHKK
;
A
#
# COMPACT_ATOMS: atom_id res chain seq x y z
N MET A 1 -74.45 53.87 18.49
CA MET A 1 -73.92 52.59 17.97
C MET A 1 -72.93 52.10 19.02
N LEU A 2 -73.44 51.37 20.03
CA LEU A 2 -73.33 49.89 20.25
C LEU A 2 -71.91 49.51 20.73
N LYS A 3 -71.69 49.11 22.00
CA LYS A 3 -71.98 47.80 22.67
C LYS A 3 -71.30 46.63 21.93
N GLY A 4 -70.69 45.60 22.53
CA GLY A 4 -70.55 45.04 23.88
C GLY A 4 -69.55 43.87 23.77
N ASP A 5 -68.90 43.47 24.86
CA ASP A 5 -69.20 42.27 25.65
C ASP A 5 -68.70 40.93 25.07
N GLU A 6 -67.90 40.27 25.93
CA GLU A 6 -67.99 38.87 26.33
C GLU A 6 -67.75 37.72 25.31
N ALA A 7 -66.73 36.94 25.70
CA ALA A 7 -66.81 35.48 25.87
C ALA A 7 -66.52 34.54 24.69
N VAL A 8 -65.83 33.47 25.09
CA VAL A 8 -65.71 32.16 24.45
C VAL A 8 -64.67 32.03 23.33
N ASN A 9 -63.42 31.77 23.74
CA ASN A 9 -62.67 30.66 23.13
C ASN A 9 -62.08 29.78 24.25
N ALA A 10 -62.99 29.24 25.06
CA ALA A 10 -62.72 28.12 25.94
C ALA A 10 -63.05 26.82 25.21
N LYS A 11 -62.02 26.08 24.80
CA LYS A 11 -61.89 24.61 24.97
C LYS A 11 -60.61 24.11 24.28
N ARG A 12 -59.50 24.11 25.02
CA ARG A 12 -58.68 22.91 25.37
C ARG A 12 -57.41 23.34 26.12
N PHE A 13 -57.59 23.49 27.44
CA PHE A 13 -56.55 23.41 28.46
C PHE A 13 -56.44 21.94 28.93
N ALA A 14 -55.30 21.60 29.55
CA ALA A 14 -54.81 20.32 30.10
C ALA A 14 -53.96 19.53 29.07
N MET A 15 -52.64 19.35 29.25
CA MET A 15 -51.94 19.00 30.48
C MET A 15 -50.43 19.33 30.35
N LEU A 16 -49.92 20.26 31.16
CA LEU A 16 -48.49 20.49 31.41
C LEU A 16 -48.33 20.83 32.91
N ALA A 17 -47.98 19.81 33.71
CA ALA A 17 -47.52 19.83 35.12
C ALA A 17 -47.29 18.34 35.46
N VAL A 18 -46.10 17.83 35.81
CA VAL A 18 -45.37 17.82 37.09
C VAL A 18 -44.23 16.80 36.79
N VAL A 19 -42.93 17.01 36.97
CA VAL A 19 -42.16 17.10 38.23
C VAL A 19 -40.82 17.78 37.91
N ALA A 20 -40.61 18.98 38.45
CA ALA A 20 -39.29 19.48 38.81
C ALA A 20 -39.36 19.85 40.30
N LEU A 21 -38.74 19.05 41.16
CA LEU A 21 -38.33 19.50 42.49
C LEU A 21 -37.21 18.59 43.00
N VAL A 22 -35.98 19.09 42.95
CA VAL A 22 -34.98 19.17 44.05
C VAL A 22 -33.61 19.34 43.39
N ALA A 23 -33.10 20.58 43.36
CA ALA A 23 -31.69 20.90 43.58
C ALA A 23 -31.49 22.42 43.39
N ALA A 24 -31.94 23.20 44.36
CA ALA A 24 -31.35 24.51 44.63
C ALA A 24 -30.58 24.38 45.96
N VAL A 25 -29.31 24.01 45.87
CA VAL A 25 -28.35 24.14 46.96
C VAL A 25 -27.14 24.91 46.42
N ILE A 26 -27.13 26.20 46.74
CA ILE A 26 -25.98 27.01 47.17
C ILE A 26 -24.65 26.70 46.44
N LEU A 27 -24.35 27.54 45.44
CA LEU A 27 -22.98 27.83 45.01
C LEU A 27 -22.19 28.37 46.22
N THR A 28 -21.45 27.49 46.87
CA THR A 28 -20.20 27.88 47.54
C THR A 28 -19.07 27.60 46.56
N SER A 29 -18.19 28.58 46.40
CA SER A 29 -16.96 28.51 45.63
C SER A 29 -16.03 27.45 46.22
N GLY A 30 -16.17 26.20 45.76
CA GLY A 30 -15.13 25.18 45.80
C GLY A 30 -14.67 24.97 44.37
N GLY A 31 -13.35 25.12 44.12
CA GLY A 31 -12.79 24.88 42.80
C GLY A 31 -13.22 23.51 42.29
N ALA A 32 -13.82 23.48 41.10
CA ALA A 32 -14.06 22.22 40.40
C ALA A 32 -12.68 21.57 40.20
N PRO A 33 -12.48 20.30 40.61
CA PRO A 33 -11.26 19.59 40.26
C PRO A 33 -11.17 19.57 38.74
N THR A 34 -10.02 19.95 38.22
CA THR A 34 -9.64 19.73 36.82
C THR A 34 -9.83 18.26 36.50
N VAL A 35 -10.87 17.93 35.74
CA VAL A 35 -11.05 16.59 35.18
C VAL A 35 -9.98 16.43 34.11
N HIS A 36 -8.85 15.82 34.48
CA HIS A 36 -7.89 15.33 33.51
C HIS A 36 -8.57 14.21 32.72
N ALA A 37 -8.49 14.26 31.39
CA ALA A 37 -9.06 13.24 30.51
C ALA A 37 -8.39 11.89 30.83
N ALA A 38 -9.18 10.89 31.24
CA ALA A 38 -8.70 9.54 31.41
C ALA A 38 -8.20 9.00 30.06
N THR A 39 -6.96 8.51 30.04
CA THR A 39 -6.38 7.93 28.82
C THR A 39 -6.76 6.46 28.75
N VAL A 40 -7.38 6.01 27.66
CA VAL A 40 -7.63 4.59 27.40
C VAL A 40 -6.52 4.07 26.49
N ILE A 41 -5.87 2.98 26.89
CA ILE A 41 -4.79 2.31 26.17
C ILE A 41 -5.27 0.90 25.82
N THR A 42 -5.42 0.61 24.53
CA THR A 42 -5.69 -0.74 24.06
C THR A 42 -4.42 -1.57 24.11
N VAL A 43 -4.47 -2.70 24.81
CA VAL A 43 -3.40 -3.67 24.95
C VAL A 43 -3.76 -4.91 24.15
N LYS A 44 -2.97 -5.20 23.12
CA LYS A 44 -3.16 -6.32 22.21
C LYS A 44 -1.80 -6.87 21.76
N PRO A 45 -1.69 -8.04 21.10
CA PRO A 45 -0.41 -8.61 20.68
C PRO A 45 0.53 -7.63 19.94
N SER A 46 0.01 -6.82 19.02
CA SER A 46 0.72 -5.80 18.23
C SER A 46 1.02 -4.52 19.02
N ALA A 47 0.40 -4.33 20.18
CA ALA A 47 0.55 -3.15 21.01
C ALA A 47 0.46 -3.52 22.50
N LEU A 48 1.51 -4.16 23.02
CA LEU A 48 1.53 -4.67 24.39
C LEU A 48 1.59 -3.57 25.46
N ASN A 49 2.04 -2.35 25.12
CA ASN A 49 2.05 -1.20 26.03
C ASN A 49 2.64 -1.50 27.41
N GLY A 50 3.74 -2.26 27.46
CA GLY A 50 4.43 -2.64 28.70
C GLY A 50 3.78 -3.78 29.48
N TRP A 51 2.79 -4.48 28.93
CA TRP A 51 2.19 -5.69 29.50
C TRP A 51 2.82 -6.95 28.91
N GLY A 52 2.88 -8.02 29.71
CA GLY A 52 3.39 -9.31 29.26
C GLY A 52 2.86 -10.48 30.09
N PHE A 53 2.91 -11.67 29.49
CA PHE A 53 2.51 -12.93 30.10
C PHE A 53 3.69 -13.65 30.76
N LEU A 54 3.46 -14.30 31.90
CA LEU A 54 4.46 -15.13 32.58
C LEU A 54 3.82 -16.36 33.23
N GLU A 55 4.39 -17.54 32.96
CA GLU A 55 4.14 -18.74 33.76
C GLU A 55 5.08 -18.74 34.97
N GLU A 56 4.52 -18.51 36.17
CA GLU A 56 5.31 -18.57 37.41
C GLU A 56 5.55 -20.04 37.84
N VAL A 57 4.61 -20.93 37.48
CA VAL A 57 4.78 -22.38 37.49
C VAL A 57 4.06 -22.93 36.26
N ALA A 58 4.75 -23.82 35.53
CA ALA A 58 4.27 -24.44 34.30
C ALA A 58 2.87 -25.05 34.44
N THR A 59 2.13 -25.10 33.33
CA THR A 59 0.72 -25.53 33.13
C THR A 59 -0.31 -24.40 33.09
N GLY A 60 0.13 -23.16 32.84
CA GLY A 60 -0.72 -22.00 32.60
C GLY A 60 -0.82 -21.60 31.12
N THR A 61 -1.90 -20.94 30.73
CA THR A 61 -2.00 -20.27 29.42
C THR A 61 -2.60 -18.89 29.61
N GLY A 62 -1.98 -17.88 28.97
CA GLY A 62 -2.52 -16.53 28.88
C GLY A 62 -2.68 -16.11 27.43
N SER A 63 -3.81 -15.49 27.10
CA SER A 63 -4.07 -14.97 25.76
C SER A 63 -5.07 -13.83 25.78
N PHE A 64 -4.98 -12.93 24.80
CA PHE A 64 -6.05 -11.97 24.50
C PHE A 64 -7.11 -12.66 23.63
N VAL A 65 -8.39 -12.51 23.96
CA VAL A 65 -9.50 -13.23 23.30
C VAL A 65 -10.72 -12.34 23.12
N ASN A 66 -11.58 -12.66 22.15
CA ASN A 66 -12.91 -12.06 22.05
C ASN A 66 -13.82 -12.54 23.18
N GLY A 67 -14.63 -11.63 23.74
CA GLY A 67 -15.48 -11.94 24.89
C GLY A 67 -14.65 -12.34 26.12
N PRO A 68 -15.18 -13.17 27.04
CA PRO A 68 -16.49 -13.84 27.01
C PRO A 68 -17.66 -12.87 27.23
N ALA A 69 -18.85 -13.26 26.74
CA ALA A 69 -20.04 -12.39 26.73
C ALA A 69 -19.73 -11.00 26.12
N THR A 70 -20.38 -9.95 26.60
CA THR A 70 -20.01 -8.55 26.27
C THR A 70 -19.02 -8.07 27.33
N PRO A 71 -17.75 -7.83 26.98
CA PRO A 71 -16.77 -7.30 27.92
C PRO A 71 -17.12 -5.89 28.41
N PRO A 72 -16.59 -5.48 29.56
CA PRO A 72 -16.84 -4.15 30.14
C PRO A 72 -16.29 -3.00 29.31
N LEU A 73 -15.22 -3.23 28.55
CA LEU A 73 -14.66 -2.31 27.58
C LEU A 73 -14.28 -3.09 26.31
N GLY A 74 -14.32 -2.42 25.15
CA GLY A 74 -13.99 -3.06 23.87
C GLY A 74 -14.82 -4.30 23.54
N THR A 75 -14.19 -5.26 22.88
CA THR A 75 -14.80 -6.52 22.42
C THR A 75 -14.11 -7.75 22.99
N GLY A 76 -12.97 -7.55 23.66
CA GLY A 76 -12.05 -8.57 24.11
C GLY A 76 -11.81 -8.60 25.61
N SER A 77 -10.91 -9.48 26.01
CA SER A 77 -10.32 -9.48 27.35
C SER A 77 -9.04 -10.32 27.36
N THR A 78 -8.31 -10.28 28.47
CA THR A 78 -7.27 -11.27 28.74
C THR A 78 -7.86 -12.51 29.41
N ARG A 79 -7.67 -13.69 28.84
CA ARG A 79 -7.98 -14.99 29.46
C ARG A 79 -6.74 -15.59 30.13
N LEU A 80 -6.88 -16.04 31.38
CA LEU A 80 -5.87 -16.78 32.12
C LEU A 80 -6.43 -18.14 32.53
N THR A 81 -5.78 -19.22 32.12
CA THR A 81 -6.13 -20.60 32.49
C THR A 81 -5.00 -21.29 33.22
N VAL A 82 -5.32 -22.05 34.26
CA VAL A 82 -4.35 -22.89 35.00
C VAL A 82 -4.99 -24.20 35.42
N ASP A 83 -4.18 -25.25 35.58
CA ASP A 83 -4.59 -26.46 36.28
C ASP A 83 -4.50 -26.30 37.82
N ALA A 84 -4.61 -27.41 38.56
CA ALA A 84 -4.59 -27.38 40.02
C ALA A 84 -3.27 -26.86 40.66
N THR A 85 -2.20 -26.81 39.89
CA THR A 85 -0.83 -26.51 40.32
C THR A 85 -0.20 -25.32 39.61
N GLY A 86 -0.71 -24.97 38.42
CA GLY A 86 -0.21 -23.89 37.57
C GLY A 86 -0.40 -22.49 38.16
N ARG A 87 0.39 -21.54 37.64
CA ARG A 87 0.32 -20.11 38.01
C ARG A 87 0.56 -19.27 36.76
N MET A 88 -0.47 -18.57 36.30
CA MET A 88 -0.42 -17.72 35.11
C MET A 88 -0.60 -16.25 35.48
N ILE A 89 0.22 -15.40 34.88
CA ILE A 89 0.29 -13.98 35.15
C ILE A 89 0.17 -13.16 33.87
N LEU A 90 -0.55 -12.04 33.95
CA LEU A 90 -0.41 -10.88 33.07
C LEU A 90 0.10 -9.71 33.92
N GLY A 91 1.22 -9.08 33.56
CA GLY A 91 1.82 -8.03 34.40
C GLY A 91 2.54 -6.93 33.63
N THR A 92 2.84 -5.84 34.34
CA THR A 92 3.55 -4.66 33.84
C THR A 92 4.49 -4.08 34.89
N GLN A 93 5.60 -3.48 34.45
CA GLN A 93 6.55 -2.75 35.30
C GLN A 93 6.33 -1.24 35.28
N THR A 94 5.39 -0.73 34.47
CA THR A 94 5.16 0.71 34.23
C THR A 94 4.98 1.52 35.53
N TYR A 95 4.51 0.88 36.60
CA TYR A 95 4.21 1.52 37.88
C TYR A 95 5.25 1.27 38.99
N ALA A 96 6.42 0.71 38.67
CA ALA A 96 7.50 0.51 39.64
C ALA A 96 7.89 1.83 40.32
N GLY A 97 8.07 1.80 41.64
CA GLY A 97 8.39 2.98 42.46
C GLY A 97 7.20 3.89 42.79
N THR A 98 5.98 3.55 42.37
CA THR A 98 4.79 4.34 42.72
C THR A 98 4.40 4.09 44.18
N ARG A 99 4.30 5.16 44.99
CA ARG A 99 3.80 5.05 46.37
C ARG A 99 2.31 4.78 46.39
N LEU A 100 1.85 3.96 47.33
CA LEU A 100 0.43 3.61 47.44
C LEU A 100 -0.44 4.83 47.79
N ASP A 101 0.08 5.84 48.51
CA ASP A 101 -0.67 7.07 48.79
C ASP A 101 -0.86 7.97 47.56
N GLN A 102 -0.13 7.71 46.47
CA GLN A 102 -0.29 8.38 45.18
C GLN A 102 -1.35 7.71 44.31
N ILE A 103 -1.78 6.49 44.64
CA ILE A 103 -2.79 5.77 43.85
C ILE A 103 -4.19 6.27 44.21
N THR A 104 -4.80 7.02 43.30
CA THR A 104 -6.11 7.66 43.49
C THR A 104 -7.26 6.84 42.92
N ARG A 105 -6.98 5.89 42.02
CA ARG A 105 -7.96 4.98 41.42
C ARG A 105 -7.38 3.59 41.24
N LEU A 106 -8.15 2.56 41.59
CA LEU A 106 -7.96 1.19 41.13
C LEU A 106 -9.33 0.62 40.78
N GLN A 107 -9.46 0.09 39.57
CA GLN A 107 -10.66 -0.60 39.14
C GLN A 107 -10.29 -1.63 38.09
N TYR A 108 -10.87 -2.83 38.16
CA TYR A 108 -10.77 -3.80 37.07
C TYR A 108 -11.98 -4.72 37.11
N SER A 109 -12.25 -5.39 35.99
CA SER A 109 -13.33 -6.34 35.89
C SER A 109 -12.80 -7.75 35.66
N THR A 110 -13.50 -8.74 36.21
CA THR A 110 -13.19 -10.15 35.96
C THR A 110 -14.41 -10.91 35.51
N TYR A 111 -14.19 -11.93 34.69
CA TYR A 111 -15.18 -12.93 34.32
C TYR A 111 -14.70 -14.31 34.78
N ARG A 112 -15.61 -15.15 35.27
CA ARG A 112 -15.32 -16.53 35.61
C ARG A 112 -16.13 -17.48 34.74
N SER A 113 -15.45 -18.28 33.91
CA SER A 113 -16.05 -19.02 32.78
C SER A 113 -16.52 -20.43 33.12
N SER A 114 -15.90 -21.12 34.07
CA SER A 114 -16.35 -22.45 34.48
C SER A 114 -16.46 -22.61 35.99
N ALA A 115 -17.28 -23.59 36.38
CA ALA A 115 -17.42 -24.01 37.76
C ALA A 115 -16.18 -24.85 38.15
N ASP A 116 -15.11 -24.18 38.58
CA ASP A 116 -14.16 -24.79 39.50
C ASP A 116 -14.97 -25.17 40.75
N VAL A 117 -15.43 -26.43 40.80
CA VAL A 117 -16.48 -26.84 41.74
C VAL A 117 -16.03 -26.51 43.17
N GLY A 118 -16.75 -25.59 43.81
CA GLY A 118 -16.49 -25.14 45.19
C GLY A 118 -15.62 -23.90 45.36
N ASN A 119 -15.21 -23.22 44.27
CA ASN A 119 -14.27 -22.10 44.37
C ASN A 119 -14.94 -20.71 44.36
N ILE A 120 -14.47 -19.83 45.24
CA ILE A 120 -14.96 -18.43 45.39
C ILE A 120 -14.06 -17.42 44.65
N LEU A 121 -13.13 -17.89 43.83
CA LEU A 121 -12.00 -17.11 43.33
C LEU A 121 -12.32 -16.33 42.04
N ALA A 122 -11.45 -15.35 41.80
CA ALA A 122 -11.34 -14.56 40.59
C ALA A 122 -9.86 -14.16 40.42
N ILE A 123 -9.51 -13.63 39.26
CA ILE A 123 -8.16 -13.12 39.00
C ILE A 123 -7.82 -12.04 40.05
N SER A 124 -6.71 -12.27 40.75
CA SER A 124 -6.21 -11.38 41.81
C SER A 124 -5.38 -10.24 41.22
N LEU A 125 -5.39 -9.08 41.86
CA LEU A 125 -4.47 -7.98 41.59
C LEU A 125 -3.36 -8.01 42.66
N GLN A 126 -2.10 -8.03 42.26
CA GLN A 126 -0.98 -8.08 43.20
C GLN A 126 0.08 -7.03 42.85
N PHE A 127 0.73 -6.51 43.90
CA PHE A 127 1.86 -5.59 43.80
C PHE A 127 3.08 -6.21 44.44
N ASP A 128 4.21 -6.13 43.75
CA ASP A 128 5.51 -6.35 44.38
C ASP A 128 5.80 -5.17 45.28
N ILE A 129 5.76 -5.42 46.58
CA ILE A 129 5.65 -4.36 47.56
C ILE A 129 7.00 -4.08 48.20
N ASP A 130 7.25 -2.80 48.40
CA ASP A 130 8.19 -2.26 49.37
C ASP A 130 7.40 -1.49 50.41
N TYR A 131 7.61 -1.80 51.69
CA TYR A 131 6.91 -1.17 52.79
C TYR A 131 7.49 0.21 53.17
N ASP A 132 8.66 0.58 52.64
CA ASP A 132 9.20 1.94 52.76
C ASP A 132 10.08 2.32 51.56
N LEU A 133 9.48 2.92 50.52
CA LEU A 133 10.23 3.38 49.33
C LEU A 133 11.23 4.51 49.61
N THR A 134 11.28 5.05 50.83
CA THR A 134 12.23 6.11 51.20
C THR A 134 13.50 5.59 51.86
N ASP A 135 13.53 4.30 52.20
CA ASP A 135 14.70 3.65 52.75
C ASP A 135 15.62 3.08 51.64
N ALA A 136 16.77 2.53 52.02
CA ALA A 136 17.71 1.91 51.08
C ALA A 136 17.46 0.40 50.88
N ASN A 137 16.45 -0.17 51.53
CA ASN A 137 16.17 -1.60 51.56
C ASN A 137 15.38 -2.06 50.35
N THR A 138 16.07 -2.25 49.23
CA THR A 138 15.44 -2.75 48.00
C THR A 138 15.21 -4.28 48.00
N ALA A 139 15.30 -4.96 49.14
CA ALA A 139 15.11 -6.41 49.22
C ALA A 139 13.66 -6.80 48.90
N TRP A 140 13.45 -8.04 48.46
CA TRP A 140 12.11 -8.55 48.21
C TRP A 140 11.33 -8.73 49.53
N GLN A 141 10.23 -8.00 49.69
CA GLN A 141 9.38 -8.02 50.90
C GLN A 141 8.05 -8.75 50.69
N GLY A 142 7.93 -9.48 49.59
CA GLY A 142 6.72 -10.21 49.20
C GLY A 142 5.80 -9.39 48.31
N ARG A 143 4.52 -9.80 48.27
CA ARG A 143 3.46 -9.17 47.49
C ARG A 143 2.36 -8.68 48.41
N LEU A 144 1.78 -7.54 48.05
CA LEU A 144 0.49 -7.09 48.56
C LEU A 144 -0.59 -7.58 47.58
N VAL A 145 -1.55 -8.36 48.06
CA VAL A 145 -2.48 -9.14 47.24
C VAL A 145 -3.93 -8.74 47.54
N PHE A 146 -4.64 -8.34 46.49
CA PHE A 146 -6.09 -8.14 46.50
C PHE A 146 -6.78 -9.33 45.85
N GLU A 147 -7.66 -9.97 46.63
CA GLU A 147 -8.54 -11.03 46.13
C GLU A 147 -10.00 -10.59 46.25
N PRO A 148 -10.78 -10.59 45.16
CA PRO A 148 -12.17 -10.11 45.19
C PRO A 148 -13.05 -10.72 46.29
N TYR A 149 -12.92 -12.03 46.55
CA TYR A 149 -13.73 -12.74 47.53
C TYR A 149 -13.53 -12.25 48.98
N GLN A 150 -12.32 -11.77 49.32
CA GLN A 150 -12.01 -11.21 50.64
C GLN A 150 -12.77 -9.92 50.91
N THR A 151 -13.13 -9.20 49.84
CA THR A 151 -13.79 -7.90 49.90
C THR A 151 -15.31 -8.03 49.96
N VAL A 152 -15.91 -8.92 49.17
CA VAL A 152 -17.38 -9.13 49.17
C VAL A 152 -17.87 -10.11 50.25
N GLY A 153 -16.95 -10.74 51.00
CA GLY A 153 -17.29 -11.64 52.10
C GLY A 153 -18.02 -12.92 51.67
N GLY A 154 -17.83 -13.36 50.42
CA GLY A 154 -18.58 -14.46 49.82
C GLY A 154 -18.14 -14.82 48.40
N THR A 155 -19.01 -15.54 47.68
CA THR A 155 -18.71 -16.12 46.36
C THR A 155 -18.73 -15.09 45.24
N VAL A 156 -17.67 -15.05 44.42
CA VAL A 156 -17.69 -14.34 43.13
C VAL A 156 -18.68 -15.06 42.19
N GLY A 157 -19.47 -14.31 41.42
CA GLY A 157 -20.42 -14.85 40.45
C GLY A 157 -19.73 -15.59 39.29
N GLN A 158 -20.51 -16.43 38.59
CA GLN A 158 -20.07 -17.14 37.39
C GLN A 158 -20.75 -16.55 36.17
N ASN A 159 -20.12 -16.73 35.01
CA ASN A 159 -20.68 -16.41 33.69
C ASN A 159 -21.19 -14.96 33.55
N SER A 160 -20.61 -14.04 34.33
CA SER A 160 -20.96 -12.62 34.33
C SER A 160 -19.73 -11.79 34.68
N TRP A 161 -19.60 -10.64 34.03
CA TRP A 161 -18.57 -9.67 34.35
C TRP A 161 -18.87 -8.98 35.67
N GLN A 162 -17.85 -8.84 36.50
CA GLN A 162 -17.94 -8.16 37.79
C GLN A 162 -16.76 -7.22 37.96
N THR A 163 -17.06 -6.00 38.38
CA THR A 163 -16.07 -4.94 38.55
C THR A 163 -15.71 -4.75 40.02
N TRP A 164 -14.42 -4.64 40.28
CA TRP A 164 -13.84 -4.52 41.62
C TRP A 164 -13.24 -3.13 41.81
N ASN A 165 -13.35 -2.59 43.03
CA ASN A 165 -12.64 -1.39 43.47
C ASN A 165 -11.66 -1.77 44.60
N PRO A 166 -10.39 -2.07 44.29
CA PRO A 166 -9.40 -2.48 45.28
C PRO A 166 -9.09 -1.41 46.35
N LEU A 167 -9.31 -0.12 46.11
CA LEU A 167 -9.07 0.93 47.12
C LEU A 167 -10.04 0.84 48.30
N THR A 168 -11.26 0.35 48.06
CA THR A 168 -12.25 0.05 49.12
C THR A 168 -12.19 -1.41 49.58
N GLY A 169 -11.18 -2.15 49.11
CA GLY A 169 -11.02 -3.58 49.30
C GLY A 169 -10.17 -3.99 50.49
N LYS A 170 -10.03 -5.32 50.64
CA LYS A 170 -9.10 -5.93 51.60
C LYS A 170 -7.87 -6.50 50.91
N TRP A 171 -6.72 -6.29 51.53
CA TRP A 171 -5.38 -6.65 51.06
C TRP A 171 -4.65 -7.49 52.10
N TRP A 172 -3.97 -8.54 51.65
CA TRP A 172 -3.09 -9.33 52.49
C TRP A 172 -1.66 -9.33 51.95
N ALA A 173 -0.70 -9.56 52.84
CA ALA A 173 0.71 -9.53 52.55
C ALA A 173 1.31 -10.95 52.57
N SER A 174 2.06 -11.31 51.54
CA SER A 174 2.69 -12.63 51.43
C SER A 174 4.07 -12.73 52.11
N GLY A 175 4.73 -11.59 52.37
CA GLY A 175 6.05 -11.52 52.98
C GLY A 175 6.13 -10.55 54.16
N ALA A 176 7.24 -10.60 54.89
CA ALA A 176 7.52 -9.70 56.00
C ALA A 176 7.99 -8.32 55.50
N PRO A 177 7.70 -7.22 56.24
CA PRO A 177 7.02 -7.18 57.54
C PRO A 177 5.49 -7.34 57.47
N GLY A 178 4.88 -7.16 56.30
CA GLY A 178 3.43 -7.05 56.14
C GLY A 178 2.61 -8.25 56.61
N ASN A 179 3.09 -9.47 56.38
CA ASN A 179 2.37 -10.71 56.66
C ASN A 179 2.04 -10.94 58.15
N SER A 180 2.71 -10.22 59.05
CA SER A 180 2.43 -10.27 60.50
C SER A 180 1.20 -9.47 60.92
N LEU A 181 0.92 -8.36 60.23
CA LEU A 181 -0.17 -7.43 60.54
C LEU A 181 -1.36 -7.59 59.59
N CYS A 182 -1.10 -7.92 58.33
CA CYS A 182 -2.11 -8.13 57.30
C CYS A 182 -2.01 -9.54 56.70
N PRO A 183 -2.07 -10.62 57.50
CA PRO A 183 -2.05 -12.00 56.97
C PRO A 183 -3.31 -12.29 56.15
N GLN A 184 -3.26 -13.31 55.28
CA GLN A 184 -4.43 -13.71 54.48
C GLN A 184 -5.66 -14.10 55.33
N SER A 185 -5.46 -14.58 56.56
CA SER A 185 -6.53 -14.91 57.51
C SER A 185 -7.18 -13.69 58.16
N SER A 186 -6.52 -12.53 58.12
CA SER A 186 -6.99 -11.26 58.68
C SER A 186 -6.46 -10.09 57.84
N PRO A 187 -6.96 -9.93 56.60
CA PRO A 187 -6.46 -8.91 55.67
C PRO A 187 -6.83 -7.50 56.12
N CYS A 188 -5.98 -6.53 55.77
CA CYS A 188 -6.15 -5.12 56.09
C CYS A 188 -6.94 -4.40 54.99
N THR A 189 -7.60 -3.31 55.33
CA THR A 189 -8.07 -2.31 54.35
C THR A 189 -6.88 -1.55 53.75
N TYR A 190 -7.05 -0.93 52.58
CA TYR A 190 -6.02 -0.09 51.96
C TYR A 190 -5.56 1.04 52.90
N THR A 191 -6.50 1.65 53.64
CA THR A 191 -6.22 2.68 54.64
C THR A 191 -5.39 2.16 55.81
N GLU A 192 -5.66 0.94 56.30
CA GLU A 192 -4.86 0.32 57.36
C GLU A 192 -3.44 0.01 56.88
N VAL A 193 -3.25 -0.41 55.63
CA VAL A 193 -1.92 -0.57 55.03
C VAL A 193 -1.16 0.76 55.04
N LEU A 194 -1.77 1.85 54.54
CA LEU A 194 -1.15 3.18 54.54
C LEU A 194 -0.92 3.76 55.95
N THR A 195 -1.74 3.39 56.93
CA THR A 195 -1.56 3.82 58.32
C THR A 195 -0.36 3.12 58.96
N ASN A 196 -0.19 1.83 58.69
CA ASN A 196 0.94 1.05 59.21
C ASN A 196 2.24 1.36 58.48
N TRP A 197 2.17 1.65 57.18
CA TRP A 197 3.32 1.94 56.32
C TRP A 197 3.04 3.13 55.39
N PRO A 198 3.21 4.37 55.85
CA PRO A 198 2.89 5.56 55.05
C PRO A 198 3.71 5.69 53.76
N ASN A 199 4.92 5.16 53.73
CA ASN A 199 5.85 5.23 52.59
C ASN A 199 5.81 3.99 51.69
N THR A 200 4.88 3.07 51.91
CA THR A 200 4.79 1.85 51.12
C THR A 200 4.43 2.14 49.66
N GLY A 201 4.95 1.32 48.75
CA GLY A 201 4.67 1.43 47.32
C GLY A 201 5.13 0.22 46.53
N LEU A 202 4.91 0.28 45.22
CA LEU A 202 5.43 -0.71 44.30
C LEU A 202 6.95 -0.61 44.28
N ARG A 203 7.64 -1.75 44.44
CA ARG A 203 9.09 -1.82 44.52
C ARG A 203 9.75 -1.12 43.31
N SER A 204 10.74 -0.26 43.55
CA SER A 204 11.38 0.51 42.47
C SER A 204 12.27 -0.34 41.54
N ASN A 205 12.91 -1.39 42.08
CA ASN A 205 13.78 -2.29 41.31
C ASN A 205 13.05 -3.60 41.00
N ASN A 206 12.71 -3.83 39.72
CA ASN A 206 11.96 -5.00 39.25
C ASN A 206 10.63 -5.21 39.99
N GLY A 207 9.91 -4.13 40.33
CA GLY A 207 8.57 -4.23 40.90
C GLY A 207 7.51 -4.36 39.82
N PHE A 208 6.68 -5.39 39.94
CA PHE A 208 5.56 -5.61 39.03
C PHE A 208 4.22 -5.29 39.68
N LEU A 209 3.31 -4.80 38.84
CA LEU A 209 1.87 -4.90 39.02
C LEU A 209 1.40 -6.05 38.14
N TRP A 210 0.65 -7.00 38.71
CA TRP A 210 0.15 -8.12 37.92
C TRP A 210 -1.24 -8.62 38.33
N PHE A 211 -1.94 -9.10 37.32
CA PHE A 211 -3.08 -9.97 37.42
C PHE A 211 -2.62 -11.42 37.46
N LYS A 212 -3.11 -12.19 38.43
CA LYS A 212 -2.68 -13.57 38.63
C LYS A 212 -3.84 -14.55 38.83
N ALA A 213 -3.75 -15.66 38.11
CA ALA A 213 -4.51 -16.88 38.32
C ALA A 213 -3.61 -18.00 38.88
N GLY A 214 -4.06 -18.69 39.93
CA GLY A 214 -3.38 -19.84 40.54
C GLY A 214 -2.57 -19.53 41.81
N GLY A 215 -2.34 -20.55 42.65
CA GLY A 215 -1.42 -20.44 43.78
C GLY A 215 -1.63 -21.27 45.07
N PRO A 216 -1.72 -22.61 45.07
CA PRO A 216 -2.39 -23.54 44.14
C PRO A 216 -3.92 -23.50 44.33
N TRP A 217 -4.68 -23.66 43.26
CA TRP A 217 -6.15 -23.69 43.30
C TRP A 217 -6.63 -25.09 42.95
N SER A 218 -7.11 -25.85 43.93
CA SER A 218 -7.25 -27.33 43.85
C SER A 218 -8.05 -27.89 42.68
N SER A 219 -8.85 -27.07 42.00
CA SER A 219 -9.73 -27.46 40.90
C SER A 219 -9.32 -26.87 39.54
N GLY A 220 -8.18 -26.18 39.44
CA GLY A 220 -7.84 -25.34 38.29
C GLY A 220 -8.56 -23.99 38.31
N PHE A 221 -8.40 -23.22 37.24
CA PHE A 221 -9.15 -22.00 36.98
C PHE A 221 -9.16 -21.60 35.50
N ASP A 222 -10.29 -21.04 35.08
CA ASP A 222 -10.48 -20.41 33.77
C ASP A 222 -11.32 -19.13 33.93
N GLY A 223 -10.70 -18.00 33.64
CA GLY A 223 -11.35 -16.71 33.74
C GLY A 223 -10.62 -15.60 33.00
N ASN A 224 -11.25 -14.44 32.97
CA ASN A 224 -10.79 -13.30 32.20
C ASN A 224 -10.69 -12.05 33.06
N VAL A 225 -9.83 -11.12 32.64
CA VAL A 225 -9.67 -9.78 33.21
C VAL A 225 -9.74 -8.73 32.11
N ASP A 226 -10.43 -7.63 32.40
CA ASP A 226 -10.61 -6.52 31.47
C ASP A 226 -10.84 -5.17 32.20
N ALA A 227 -10.74 -4.06 31.45
CA ALA A 227 -11.04 -2.69 31.86
C ALA A 227 -10.29 -2.26 33.14
N PHE A 228 -8.96 -2.40 33.15
CA PHE A 228 -8.14 -2.03 34.30
C PHE A 228 -7.82 -0.54 34.32
N THR A 229 -8.41 0.20 35.23
CA THR A 229 -8.08 1.61 35.50
C THR A 229 -7.19 1.74 36.72
N ILE A 230 -6.08 2.47 36.57
CA ILE A 230 -5.24 2.95 37.67
C ILE A 230 -5.07 4.45 37.56
N GLY A 231 -5.24 5.13 38.69
CA GLY A 231 -5.03 6.56 38.83
C GLY A 231 -3.80 6.82 39.68
N VAL A 232 -2.82 7.56 39.17
CA VAL A 232 -1.61 7.94 39.90
C VAL A 232 -1.51 9.46 39.94
N ASN A 233 -1.42 10.04 41.14
CA ASN A 233 -1.41 11.49 41.36
C ASN A 233 -2.58 12.22 40.66
N GLY A 234 -3.75 11.57 40.56
CA GLY A 234 -4.94 12.13 39.92
C GLY A 234 -4.98 12.01 38.40
N VAL A 235 -4.00 11.36 37.76
CA VAL A 235 -4.02 11.02 36.33
C VAL A 235 -4.49 9.59 36.17
N GLU A 236 -5.58 9.37 35.45
CA GLU A 236 -6.17 8.04 35.22
C GLU A 236 -5.76 7.45 33.87
N THR A 237 -5.30 6.20 33.91
CA THR A 237 -5.03 5.36 32.73
C THR A 237 -5.89 4.10 32.82
N THR A 238 -6.66 3.84 31.78
CA THR A 238 -7.46 2.61 31.62
C THR A 238 -6.82 1.73 30.56
N TYR A 239 -6.56 0.48 30.88
CA TYR A 239 -6.11 -0.54 29.93
C TYR A 239 -7.29 -1.40 29.50
N ASP A 240 -7.47 -1.47 28.18
CA ASP A 240 -8.48 -2.25 27.48
C ASP A 240 -7.80 -3.45 26.81
N PHE A 241 -8.13 -4.68 27.20
CA PHE A 241 -7.37 -5.85 26.74
C PHE A 241 -8.06 -6.50 25.54
N GLU A 242 -7.53 -6.32 24.34
CA GLU A 242 -8.18 -6.75 23.11
C GLU A 242 -7.37 -7.81 22.34
N PRO A 243 -8.03 -8.77 21.64
CA PRO A 243 -7.36 -9.59 20.64
C PRO A 243 -6.96 -8.76 19.42
N GLU A 244 -6.24 -9.38 18.49
CA GLU A 244 -5.94 -8.74 17.21
C GLU A 244 -7.18 -8.60 16.34
N THR A 245 -7.26 -7.47 15.63
CA THR A 245 -8.18 -7.29 14.51
C THR A 245 -7.60 -8.02 13.30
N LEU A 246 -8.24 -9.11 12.89
CA LEU A 246 -7.73 -9.89 11.76
C LEU A 246 -8.04 -9.19 10.43
N CYS A 247 -7.06 -9.16 9.53
CA CYS A 247 -7.30 -8.68 8.16
C CYS A 247 -8.32 -9.58 7.43
N THR A 248 -9.12 -8.94 6.57
CA THR A 248 -10.16 -9.61 5.77
C THR A 248 -10.01 -9.32 4.30
N THR A 249 -10.00 -8.03 3.92
CA THR A 249 -9.87 -7.57 2.54
C THR A 249 -8.43 -7.28 2.15
N THR A 250 -7.65 -6.66 3.05
CA THR A 250 -6.24 -6.33 2.82
C THR A 250 -5.41 -6.81 4.00
N CYS A 251 -4.43 -7.67 3.73
CA CYS A 251 -3.47 -8.16 4.72
C CYS A 251 -2.08 -7.61 4.44
N TYR A 252 -1.40 -7.10 5.46
CA TYR A 252 -0.04 -6.60 5.38
C TYR A 252 0.97 -7.63 5.88
N VAL A 253 2.12 -7.72 5.21
CA VAL A 253 3.23 -8.62 5.55
C VAL A 253 4.53 -7.83 5.66
N ASN A 254 5.31 -8.06 6.72
CA ASN A 254 6.63 -7.46 6.89
C ASN A 254 7.60 -8.46 7.53
N ALA A 255 8.68 -8.81 6.83
CA ALA A 255 9.66 -9.78 7.32
C ALA A 255 10.43 -9.30 8.58
N ALA A 256 10.67 -7.99 8.68
CA ALA A 256 11.49 -7.39 9.73
C ALA A 256 10.70 -7.14 11.02
N THR A 257 9.52 -6.55 10.90
CA THR A 257 8.71 -6.09 12.05
C THR A 257 7.45 -6.93 12.30
N GLY A 258 7.06 -7.76 11.34
CA GLY A 258 5.82 -8.54 11.42
C GLY A 258 5.89 -9.73 12.39
N ASN A 259 4.72 -10.19 12.79
CA ASN A 259 4.53 -11.39 13.61
C ASN A 259 3.27 -12.13 13.15
N ASP A 260 3.32 -13.44 12.96
CA ASP A 260 2.16 -14.20 12.46
C ASP A 260 1.00 -14.29 13.47
N ALA A 261 1.27 -13.97 14.74
CA ALA A 261 0.26 -13.76 15.77
C ALA A 261 -0.48 -12.41 15.64
N PHE A 262 0.04 -11.46 14.84
CA PHE A 262 -0.63 -10.18 14.60
C PHE A 262 -1.81 -10.32 13.63
N GLY A 263 -2.68 -9.30 13.63
CA GLY A 263 -3.89 -9.27 12.83
C GLY A 263 -3.66 -9.17 11.31
N GLY A 264 -2.62 -8.46 10.90
CA GLY A 264 -2.32 -8.15 9.50
C GLY A 264 -3.18 -7.05 8.90
N ASP A 265 -4.08 -6.42 9.67
CA ASP A 265 -5.05 -5.42 9.20
C ASP A 265 -4.46 -4.04 8.95
N THR A 266 -3.27 -3.77 9.49
CA THR A 266 -2.50 -2.55 9.27
C THR A 266 -1.02 -2.87 9.09
N PRO A 267 -0.20 -1.95 8.54
CA PRO A 267 1.25 -2.14 8.49
C PRO A 267 1.91 -2.37 9.86
N GLY A 268 1.40 -1.71 10.92
CA GLY A 268 1.91 -1.87 12.29
C GLY A 268 1.53 -3.20 12.95
N SER A 269 0.51 -3.88 12.42
CA SER A 269 0.08 -5.22 12.83
C SER A 269 0.39 -6.27 11.76
N ALA A 270 1.37 -6.03 10.87
CA ALA A 270 1.67 -6.92 9.76
C ALA A 270 2.00 -8.35 10.21
N LYS A 271 1.56 -9.34 9.40
CA LYS A 271 2.02 -10.73 9.49
C LYS A 271 3.53 -10.79 9.19
N LYS A 272 4.21 -11.84 9.67
CA LYS A 272 5.64 -12.03 9.39
C LYS A 272 5.88 -12.75 8.06
N THR A 273 5.09 -13.78 7.80
CA THR A 273 5.21 -14.63 6.61
C THR A 273 4.10 -14.32 5.60
N ILE A 274 4.40 -14.49 4.32
CA ILE A 274 3.44 -14.32 3.24
C ILE A 274 2.35 -15.39 3.36
N GLN A 275 2.73 -16.63 3.66
CA GLN A 275 1.75 -17.71 3.82
C GLN A 275 0.75 -17.45 4.95
N ALA A 276 1.17 -16.84 6.07
CA ALA A 276 0.23 -16.50 7.15
C ALA A 276 -0.83 -15.47 6.71
N ALA A 277 -0.46 -14.50 5.87
CA ALA A 277 -1.40 -13.54 5.30
C ALA A 277 -2.32 -14.16 4.24
N VAL A 278 -1.79 -15.01 3.36
CA VAL A 278 -2.59 -15.77 2.39
C VAL A 278 -3.62 -16.64 3.09
N ASN A 279 -3.23 -17.32 4.18
CA ASN A 279 -4.15 -18.12 4.99
C ASN A 279 -5.24 -17.26 5.63
N GLN A 280 -4.89 -16.06 6.09
CA GLN A 280 -5.77 -15.14 6.82
C GLN A 280 -6.77 -14.39 5.94
N VAL A 281 -6.35 -13.91 4.77
CA VAL A 281 -7.17 -13.07 3.89
C VAL A 281 -8.38 -13.85 3.36
N LEU A 282 -9.51 -13.17 3.18
CA LEU A 282 -10.68 -13.74 2.53
C LEU A 282 -10.45 -13.82 1.01
N ALA A 283 -11.14 -14.74 0.34
CA ALA A 283 -11.09 -14.86 -1.11
C ALA A 283 -11.53 -13.55 -1.79
N GLY A 284 -10.81 -13.14 -2.84
CA GLY A 284 -10.93 -11.85 -3.52
C GLY A 284 -10.14 -10.71 -2.85
N GLY A 285 -9.50 -10.95 -1.70
CA GLY A 285 -8.70 -9.96 -1.00
C GLY A 285 -7.30 -9.74 -1.58
N THR A 286 -6.53 -8.87 -0.93
CA THR A 286 -5.19 -8.45 -1.33
C THR A 286 -4.20 -8.71 -0.19
N VAL A 287 -3.06 -9.29 -0.51
CA VAL A 287 -1.91 -9.41 0.38
C VAL A 287 -0.84 -8.43 -0.10
N ILE A 288 -0.54 -7.42 0.72
CA ILE A 288 0.46 -6.38 0.45
C ILE A 288 1.73 -6.73 1.22
N VAL A 289 2.82 -6.92 0.50
CA VAL A 289 4.10 -7.37 1.06
C VAL A 289 5.11 -6.22 1.07
N ALA A 290 5.65 -5.90 2.25
CA ALA A 290 6.72 -4.93 2.40
C ALA A 290 8.02 -5.39 1.73
N ALA A 291 8.95 -4.45 1.49
CA ALA A 291 10.32 -4.80 1.13
C ALA A 291 10.95 -5.76 2.16
N GLY A 292 11.69 -6.75 1.70
CA GLY A 292 12.34 -7.74 2.55
C GLY A 292 12.57 -9.08 1.86
N THR A 293 13.31 -9.96 2.53
CA THR A 293 13.51 -11.36 2.10
C THR A 293 12.66 -12.31 2.94
N TYR A 294 11.79 -13.04 2.26
CA TYR A 294 10.87 -14.02 2.82
C TYR A 294 11.39 -15.41 2.50
N ASN A 295 11.94 -16.09 3.51
CA ASN A 295 12.53 -17.41 3.36
C ASN A 295 11.44 -18.51 3.45
N GLU A 296 10.60 -18.61 2.42
CA GLU A 296 9.46 -19.51 2.35
C GLU A 296 9.10 -19.86 0.89
N SER A 297 8.25 -20.87 0.71
CA SER A 297 7.47 -21.09 -0.52
C SER A 297 6.01 -20.74 -0.26
N VAL A 298 5.32 -20.16 -1.23
CA VAL A 298 3.95 -19.66 -1.07
C VAL A 298 2.97 -20.51 -1.87
N VAL A 299 1.87 -20.92 -1.23
CA VAL A 299 0.74 -21.59 -1.88
C VAL A 299 -0.47 -20.65 -1.83
N ILE A 300 -1.00 -20.31 -3.01
CA ILE A 300 -2.18 -19.47 -3.20
C ILE A 300 -3.37 -20.39 -3.52
N ASP A 301 -4.12 -20.78 -2.48
CA ASP A 301 -5.21 -21.75 -2.55
C ASP A 301 -6.61 -21.12 -2.68
N LYS A 302 -6.68 -19.79 -2.80
CA LYS A 302 -7.90 -19.00 -2.97
C LYS A 302 -7.66 -17.83 -3.93
N SER A 303 -8.73 -17.34 -4.55
CA SER A 303 -8.66 -16.12 -5.36
C SER A 303 -8.15 -14.97 -4.50
N LEU A 304 -7.12 -14.26 -4.95
CA LEU A 304 -6.56 -13.07 -4.30
C LEU A 304 -5.58 -12.33 -5.22
N THR A 305 -5.23 -11.11 -4.83
CA THR A 305 -4.05 -10.40 -5.36
C THR A 305 -2.91 -10.51 -4.34
N LEU A 306 -1.76 -11.04 -4.74
CA LEU A 306 -0.53 -11.01 -3.96
C LEU A 306 0.41 -10.00 -4.64
N GLN A 307 0.71 -8.90 -3.95
CA GLN A 307 1.48 -7.80 -4.53
C GLN A 307 2.56 -7.27 -3.58
N SER A 308 3.70 -6.88 -4.15
CA SER A 308 4.69 -6.09 -3.45
C SER A 308 4.23 -4.64 -3.30
N SER A 309 4.60 -4.00 -2.18
CA SER A 309 4.39 -2.56 -1.97
C SER A 309 5.50 -1.69 -2.59
N THR A 310 6.61 -2.30 -3.02
CA THR A 310 7.81 -1.59 -3.49
C THR A 310 8.40 -2.15 -4.79
N GLY A 311 7.77 -3.16 -5.39
CA GLY A 311 8.22 -3.85 -6.59
C GLY A 311 9.21 -5.00 -6.35
N ALA A 312 9.62 -5.65 -7.44
CA ALA A 312 10.37 -6.91 -7.39
C ALA A 312 11.80 -6.75 -6.89
N ALA A 313 12.44 -5.61 -7.10
CA ALA A 313 13.85 -5.40 -6.73
C ALA A 313 14.12 -5.53 -5.21
N SER A 314 13.12 -5.22 -4.38
CA SER A 314 13.24 -5.13 -2.92
C SER A 314 12.41 -6.18 -2.16
N THR A 315 11.48 -6.88 -2.82
CA THR A 315 10.61 -7.88 -2.19
C THR A 315 10.91 -9.26 -2.75
N ILE A 316 11.58 -10.08 -1.96
CA ILE A 316 12.21 -11.33 -2.40
C ILE A 316 11.53 -12.52 -1.71
N ILE A 317 11.01 -13.46 -2.49
CA ILE A 317 10.59 -14.79 -2.04
C ILE A 317 11.75 -15.76 -2.34
N ASN A 318 12.42 -16.24 -1.29
CA ASN A 318 13.59 -17.10 -1.40
C ASN A 318 13.32 -18.47 -0.76
N GLY A 319 13.49 -19.55 -1.52
CA GLY A 319 13.24 -20.89 -0.98
C GLY A 319 14.23 -21.28 0.10
N ASN A 320 15.45 -20.73 0.06
CA ASN A 320 16.54 -20.95 1.01
C ASN A 320 16.68 -22.43 1.47
N SER A 321 16.47 -23.37 0.54
CA SER A 321 16.40 -24.79 0.85
C SER A 321 17.01 -25.64 -0.25
N ALA A 322 17.87 -26.57 0.13
CA ALA A 322 18.52 -27.48 -0.81
C ALA A 322 17.65 -28.69 -1.21
N THR A 323 16.61 -29.00 -0.43
CA THR A 323 15.83 -30.24 -0.56
C THR A 323 14.33 -30.02 -0.62
N GLU A 324 13.83 -28.88 -0.17
CA GLU A 324 12.42 -28.48 -0.19
C GLU A 324 12.25 -27.21 -1.04
N ASN A 325 11.03 -26.68 -1.13
CA ASN A 325 10.72 -25.42 -1.83
C ASN A 325 11.11 -25.46 -3.32
N TYR A 326 10.73 -26.56 -3.99
CA TYR A 326 10.95 -26.74 -5.43
C TYR A 326 9.96 -25.96 -6.28
N TYR A 327 8.77 -25.65 -5.75
CA TYR A 327 7.86 -24.66 -6.30
C TYR A 327 7.85 -23.46 -5.37
N MET A 328 8.31 -22.31 -5.86
CA MET A 328 8.42 -21.10 -5.04
C MET A 328 7.07 -20.43 -4.83
N VAL A 329 6.27 -20.31 -5.89
CA VAL A 329 4.87 -19.90 -5.81
C VAL A 329 3.99 -20.92 -6.53
N SER A 330 3.07 -21.54 -5.78
CA SER A 330 2.05 -22.46 -6.31
C SER A 330 0.69 -21.75 -6.37
N ILE A 331 0.16 -21.57 -7.57
CA ILE A 331 -1.16 -20.98 -7.80
C ILE A 331 -2.18 -22.11 -7.95
N GLU A 332 -3.06 -22.24 -6.96
CA GLU A 332 -4.01 -23.34 -6.84
C GLU A 332 -5.48 -22.91 -6.89
N ALA A 333 -5.74 -21.65 -7.21
CA ALA A 333 -7.08 -21.07 -7.34
C ALA A 333 -7.25 -20.27 -8.63
N ASP A 334 -8.51 -20.01 -8.98
CA ASP A 334 -8.90 -19.09 -10.05
C ASP A 334 -8.76 -17.63 -9.61
N ASN A 335 -8.68 -16.71 -10.56
CA ASN A 335 -8.68 -15.26 -10.32
C ASN A 335 -7.59 -14.85 -9.33
N VAL A 336 -6.34 -15.12 -9.72
CA VAL A 336 -5.15 -14.80 -8.93
C VAL A 336 -4.26 -13.84 -9.72
N THR A 337 -3.80 -12.79 -9.05
CA THR A 337 -2.76 -11.89 -9.55
C THR A 337 -1.52 -12.02 -8.66
N LEU A 338 -0.36 -12.23 -9.28
CA LEU A 338 0.97 -12.23 -8.64
C LEU A 338 1.79 -11.07 -9.22
N ASP A 339 2.10 -10.08 -8.40
CA ASP A 339 2.66 -8.81 -8.86
C ASP A 339 3.88 -8.34 -8.06
N GLY A 340 5.02 -8.17 -8.74
CA GLY A 340 6.12 -7.38 -8.21
C GLY A 340 7.07 -8.11 -7.24
N PHE A 341 7.40 -9.39 -7.46
CA PHE A 341 8.32 -10.14 -6.61
C PHE A 341 9.61 -10.57 -7.32
N THR A 342 10.73 -10.53 -6.60
CA THR A 342 11.86 -11.42 -6.94
C THR A 342 11.57 -12.81 -6.40
N ILE A 343 11.68 -13.84 -7.23
CA ILE A 343 11.38 -15.24 -6.88
C ILE A 343 12.60 -16.11 -7.19
N THR A 344 13.15 -16.77 -6.18
CA THR A 344 14.42 -17.51 -6.31
C THR A 344 14.56 -18.69 -5.34
N ASN A 345 15.38 -19.69 -5.69
CA ASN A 345 15.89 -20.68 -4.74
C ASN A 345 17.24 -21.25 -5.23
N PRO A 346 18.34 -20.50 -5.06
CA PRO A 346 19.63 -20.89 -5.64
C PRO A 346 20.24 -22.13 -4.96
N LEU A 347 19.71 -22.56 -3.83
CA LEU A 347 20.22 -23.70 -3.07
C LEU A 347 19.65 -25.04 -3.53
N TYR A 348 18.51 -25.04 -4.25
CA TYR A 348 17.77 -26.27 -4.51
C TYR A 348 18.57 -27.27 -5.37
N ASN A 349 18.81 -28.47 -4.81
CA ASN A 349 19.70 -29.48 -5.38
C ASN A 349 19.08 -30.90 -5.46
N ALA A 350 17.82 -31.06 -5.05
CA ALA A 350 17.11 -32.34 -5.09
C ALA A 350 16.50 -32.67 -6.47
N SER A 351 15.86 -33.84 -6.57
CA SER A 351 15.43 -34.48 -7.83
C SER A 351 13.99 -34.16 -8.27
N ALA A 352 13.24 -33.33 -7.54
CA ALA A 352 11.90 -32.94 -7.99
C ALA A 352 11.99 -31.86 -9.08
N ASP A 353 10.98 -31.74 -9.94
CA ASP A 353 10.94 -30.64 -10.90
C ASP A 353 10.81 -29.30 -10.14
N ALA A 354 11.49 -28.26 -10.62
CA ALA A 354 11.52 -26.97 -9.92
C ALA A 354 11.00 -25.84 -10.80
N SER A 355 10.23 -24.94 -10.19
CA SER A 355 9.61 -23.79 -10.84
C SER A 355 9.66 -22.58 -9.92
N GLY A 356 9.93 -21.40 -10.49
CA GLY A 356 9.66 -20.14 -9.80
C GLY A 356 8.17 -19.98 -9.55
N VAL A 357 7.36 -20.08 -10.60
CA VAL A 357 5.89 -20.08 -10.49
C VAL A 357 5.32 -21.33 -11.15
N VAL A 358 4.35 -21.95 -10.48
CA VAL A 358 3.59 -23.08 -11.03
C VAL A 358 2.09 -22.85 -10.85
N THR A 359 1.28 -23.37 -11.76
CA THR A 359 -0.17 -23.49 -11.57
C THR A 359 -0.56 -24.95 -11.38
N ASN A 360 -1.55 -25.20 -10.52
CA ASN A 360 -2.26 -26.48 -10.50
C ASN A 360 -3.19 -26.61 -11.72
N LEU A 361 -3.65 -27.83 -11.98
CA LEU A 361 -4.47 -28.14 -13.15
C LEU A 361 -5.86 -27.47 -13.09
N GLY A 362 -6.34 -26.97 -14.22
CA GLY A 362 -7.72 -26.54 -14.44
C GLY A 362 -8.06 -25.17 -13.85
N LYS A 363 -7.08 -24.25 -13.75
CA LYS A 363 -7.29 -22.90 -13.21
C LYS A 363 -7.68 -21.89 -14.28
N SER A 364 -8.13 -20.72 -13.89
CA SER A 364 -8.57 -19.68 -14.82
C SER A 364 -8.32 -18.28 -14.30
N SER A 365 -8.21 -17.33 -15.23
CA SER A 365 -8.00 -15.91 -14.94
C SER A 365 -6.78 -15.67 -14.05
N ILE A 366 -5.62 -16.12 -14.50
CA ILE A 366 -4.35 -15.96 -13.78
C ILE A 366 -3.52 -14.88 -14.45
N ARG A 367 -3.01 -13.93 -13.65
CA ARG A 367 -2.04 -12.93 -14.09
C ARG A 367 -0.75 -13.01 -13.28
N ILE A 368 0.38 -13.06 -13.98
CA ILE A 368 1.73 -13.06 -13.39
C ILE A 368 2.47 -11.88 -13.99
N THR A 369 2.72 -10.83 -13.21
CA THR A 369 3.24 -9.55 -13.73
C THR A 369 4.33 -8.91 -12.87
N ASN A 370 5.20 -8.13 -13.51
CA ASN A 370 6.27 -7.36 -12.87
C ASN A 370 7.23 -8.16 -11.96
N ASN A 371 7.38 -9.47 -12.19
CA ASN A 371 8.26 -10.31 -11.35
C ASN A 371 9.67 -10.45 -11.93
N ILE A 372 10.64 -10.70 -11.06
CA ILE A 372 12.01 -11.09 -11.42
C ILE A 372 12.21 -12.56 -10.98
N ILE A 373 12.30 -13.50 -11.91
CA ILE A 373 12.41 -14.93 -11.60
C ILE A 373 13.78 -15.44 -12.02
N HIS A 374 14.58 -15.88 -11.05
CA HIS A 374 15.94 -16.33 -11.35
C HIS A 374 16.49 -17.36 -10.37
N ASP A 375 17.54 -18.06 -10.80
CA ASP A 375 18.27 -19.05 -10.00
C ASP A 375 17.34 -20.07 -9.31
N ILE A 376 16.46 -20.69 -10.10
CA ILE A 376 15.57 -21.75 -9.64
C ILE A 376 16.36 -23.06 -9.58
N GLY A 377 16.97 -23.30 -8.43
CA GLY A 377 17.87 -24.42 -8.19
C GLY A 377 19.24 -24.28 -8.83
N THR A 378 20.12 -25.23 -8.52
CA THR A 378 21.52 -25.19 -8.98
C THR A 378 21.66 -25.68 -10.42
N SER A 379 22.75 -25.31 -11.10
CA SER A 379 23.05 -25.86 -12.42
C SER A 379 23.43 -27.34 -12.38
N THR A 380 23.82 -27.90 -11.24
CA THR A 380 24.33 -29.29 -11.07
C THR A 380 23.36 -30.19 -10.29
N ARG A 381 22.06 -29.95 -10.44
CA ARG A 381 21.01 -30.67 -9.72
C ARG A 381 21.08 -32.17 -9.95
N SER A 382 20.61 -32.91 -8.94
CA SER A 382 20.33 -34.35 -9.11
C SER A 382 19.42 -34.56 -10.32
N PRO A 383 19.55 -35.67 -11.08
CA PRO A 383 18.70 -35.96 -12.23
C PRO A 383 17.21 -35.78 -11.92
N VAL A 384 16.48 -35.14 -12.81
CA VAL A 384 15.06 -34.76 -12.62
C VAL A 384 14.17 -35.40 -13.69
N SER A 385 12.87 -35.49 -13.43
CA SER A 385 11.93 -36.15 -14.34
C SER A 385 11.62 -35.32 -15.58
N PHE A 386 11.54 -33.99 -15.42
CA PHE A 386 11.07 -33.09 -16.45
C PHE A 386 11.99 -31.89 -16.63
N GLY A 387 12.31 -31.13 -15.57
CA GLY A 387 13.21 -29.99 -15.74
C GLY A 387 13.19 -28.90 -14.68
N THR A 388 13.56 -27.71 -15.12
CA THR A 388 13.66 -26.49 -14.32
C THR A 388 13.06 -25.32 -15.08
N PHE A 389 12.18 -24.56 -14.43
CA PHE A 389 11.32 -23.60 -15.11
C PHE A 389 11.34 -22.25 -14.38
N GLY A 390 11.30 -21.15 -15.13
CA GLY A 390 10.92 -19.86 -14.55
C GLY A 390 9.45 -19.90 -14.17
N ILE A 391 8.60 -20.06 -15.19
CA ILE A 391 7.15 -20.21 -15.07
C ILE A 391 6.71 -21.50 -15.76
N ASN A 392 5.99 -22.36 -15.04
CA ASN A 392 5.46 -23.63 -15.55
C ASN A 392 3.94 -23.68 -15.31
N VAL A 393 3.16 -23.55 -16.37
CA VAL A 393 1.70 -23.46 -16.30
C VAL A 393 1.07 -24.64 -17.01
N GLY A 394 0.38 -25.47 -16.22
CA GLY A 394 -0.44 -26.57 -16.74
C GLY A 394 -1.78 -26.08 -17.32
N PRO A 395 -2.77 -26.99 -17.48
CA PRO A 395 -4.10 -26.66 -17.97
C PRO A 395 -4.69 -25.43 -17.28
N VAL A 396 -5.01 -24.43 -18.09
CA VAL A 396 -5.47 -23.11 -17.64
C VAL A 396 -6.39 -22.49 -18.69
N ASN A 397 -7.33 -21.64 -18.26
CA ASN A 397 -8.18 -20.87 -19.16
C ASN A 397 -8.13 -19.38 -18.83
N GLY A 398 -7.48 -18.59 -19.69
CA GLY A 398 -7.21 -17.18 -19.40
C GLY A 398 -5.96 -17.05 -18.53
N LEU A 399 -4.82 -16.97 -19.20
CA LEU A 399 -3.51 -16.75 -18.58
C LEU A 399 -2.88 -15.51 -19.20
N GLU A 400 -2.45 -14.58 -18.37
CA GLU A 400 -1.66 -13.41 -18.75
C GLU A 400 -0.31 -13.46 -18.03
N ILE A 401 0.78 -13.45 -18.80
CA ILE A 401 2.15 -13.36 -18.28
C ILE A 401 2.80 -12.14 -18.93
N ASP A 402 2.97 -11.07 -18.14
CA ASP A 402 3.42 -9.78 -18.65
C ASP A 402 4.49 -9.10 -17.81
N HIS A 403 5.38 -8.31 -18.42
CA HIS A 403 6.37 -7.48 -17.70
C HIS A 403 7.30 -8.25 -16.73
N ASN A 404 7.52 -9.56 -16.93
CA ASN A 404 8.43 -10.34 -16.09
C ASN A 404 9.85 -10.37 -16.67
N THR A 405 10.85 -10.39 -15.79
CA THR A 405 12.25 -10.66 -16.15
C THR A 405 12.65 -12.05 -15.66
N ILE A 406 13.00 -12.96 -16.58
CA ILE A 406 13.27 -14.37 -16.26
C ILE A 406 14.67 -14.75 -16.74
N TYR A 407 15.54 -15.19 -15.82
CA TYR A 407 16.90 -15.55 -16.19
C TYR A 407 17.57 -16.57 -15.28
N SER A 408 18.73 -17.05 -15.71
CA SER A 408 19.53 -18.05 -14.97
C SER A 408 18.72 -19.30 -14.60
N ILE A 409 17.86 -19.75 -15.50
CA ILE A 409 17.14 -21.01 -15.37
C ILE A 409 17.99 -22.11 -16.00
N LYS A 410 18.59 -22.96 -15.16
CA LYS A 410 19.65 -23.88 -15.57
C LYS A 410 19.38 -25.30 -15.12
N ASN A 411 19.75 -26.27 -15.96
CA ASN A 411 19.74 -27.68 -15.58
C ASN A 411 20.83 -28.46 -16.34
N SER A 412 21.66 -29.26 -15.65
CA SER A 412 22.74 -30.04 -16.27
C SER A 412 22.35 -31.43 -16.76
N ASP A 413 21.13 -31.89 -16.48
CA ASP A 413 20.67 -33.21 -16.91
C ASP A 413 20.20 -33.14 -18.38
N ALA A 414 20.97 -33.77 -19.27
CA ALA A 414 20.70 -33.84 -20.70
C ALA A 414 19.41 -34.59 -21.08
N SER A 415 18.78 -35.29 -20.13
CA SER A 415 17.47 -35.92 -20.31
C SER A 415 16.29 -35.04 -19.89
N SER A 416 16.56 -33.85 -19.37
CA SER A 416 15.57 -32.89 -18.86
C SER A 416 15.54 -31.58 -19.66
N SER A 417 14.65 -30.67 -19.26
CA SER A 417 14.46 -29.36 -19.87
C SER A 417 14.87 -28.21 -18.95
N ALA A 418 15.20 -27.06 -19.54
CA ALA A 418 15.23 -25.78 -18.84
C ALA A 418 14.42 -24.77 -19.66
N MET A 419 13.41 -24.11 -19.11
CA MET A 419 12.59 -23.17 -19.89
C MET A 419 12.30 -21.90 -19.09
N GLY A 420 12.31 -20.74 -19.76
CA GLY A 420 11.86 -19.49 -19.16
C GLY A 420 10.37 -19.57 -18.82
N ILE A 421 9.54 -19.74 -19.85
CA ILE A 421 8.09 -19.92 -19.75
C ILE A 421 7.69 -21.20 -20.47
N PHE A 422 6.96 -22.08 -19.77
CA PHE A 422 6.36 -23.28 -20.34
C PHE A 422 4.87 -23.33 -20.04
N VAL A 423 4.06 -23.41 -21.09
CA VAL A 423 2.60 -23.55 -20.99
C VAL A 423 2.17 -24.84 -21.66
N TRP A 424 1.31 -25.65 -21.02
CA TRP A 424 0.93 -26.96 -21.55
C TRP A 424 -0.43 -27.43 -21.02
N GLY A 425 -1.13 -28.25 -21.80
CA GLY A 425 -2.31 -29.00 -21.39
C GLY A 425 -2.02 -30.49 -21.19
N ASN A 426 -2.97 -31.22 -20.59
CA ASN A 426 -2.86 -32.66 -20.38
C ASN A 426 -3.40 -33.49 -21.56
N ASN A 427 -4.41 -32.95 -22.23
CA ASN A 427 -5.14 -33.55 -23.35
C ASN A 427 -6.12 -32.52 -23.93
N THR A 428 -6.74 -32.85 -25.06
CA THR A 428 -7.74 -32.03 -25.77
C THR A 428 -8.97 -31.58 -24.98
N THR A 429 -9.22 -32.12 -23.79
CA THR A 429 -10.33 -31.70 -22.91
C THR A 429 -9.87 -30.92 -21.67
N ASP A 430 -8.56 -30.93 -21.41
CA ASP A 430 -7.90 -30.28 -20.28
C ASP A 430 -6.69 -29.50 -20.83
N THR A 431 -7.02 -28.49 -21.65
CA THR A 431 -6.08 -27.69 -22.43
C THR A 431 -5.61 -26.45 -21.68
N ALA A 432 -4.44 -25.94 -22.05
CA ALA A 432 -4.06 -24.56 -21.76
C ALA A 432 -4.59 -23.65 -22.88
N LYS A 433 -5.56 -22.80 -22.58
CA LYS A 433 -6.24 -21.99 -23.60
C LYS A 433 -6.43 -20.53 -23.21
N ASN A 434 -6.50 -19.68 -24.24
CA ASN A 434 -6.60 -18.23 -24.11
C ASN A 434 -5.40 -17.70 -23.32
N ILE A 435 -4.23 -17.89 -23.94
CA ILE A 435 -2.93 -17.62 -23.34
C ILE A 435 -2.36 -16.35 -23.96
N ASN A 436 -1.98 -15.39 -23.14
CA ASN A 436 -1.31 -14.17 -23.56
C ASN A 436 0.03 -14.03 -22.82
N ILE A 437 1.13 -14.01 -23.57
CA ILE A 437 2.49 -13.88 -23.02
C ILE A 437 3.15 -12.69 -23.70
N HIS A 438 3.34 -11.59 -22.98
CA HIS A 438 3.86 -10.37 -23.59
C HIS A 438 4.75 -9.51 -22.72
N ASP A 439 5.55 -8.64 -23.34
CA ASP A 439 6.40 -7.67 -22.62
C ASP A 439 7.36 -8.28 -21.59
N ASN A 440 7.73 -9.56 -21.77
CA ASN A 440 8.68 -10.22 -20.88
C ASN A 440 10.12 -10.13 -21.41
N VAL A 441 11.09 -10.11 -20.51
CA VAL A 441 12.52 -10.18 -20.81
C VAL A 441 13.05 -11.53 -20.34
N ILE A 442 13.58 -12.34 -21.26
CA ILE A 442 14.04 -13.71 -20.97
C ILE A 442 15.46 -13.93 -21.50
N HIS A 443 16.38 -14.40 -20.65
CA HIS A 443 17.75 -14.69 -21.06
C HIS A 443 18.44 -15.71 -20.15
N ASP A 444 19.64 -16.17 -20.53
CA ASP A 444 20.44 -17.10 -19.73
C ASP A 444 19.69 -18.37 -19.29
N ILE A 445 18.96 -18.97 -20.23
CA ILE A 445 18.31 -20.28 -20.04
C ILE A 445 19.28 -21.32 -20.61
N THR A 446 19.68 -22.31 -19.81
CA THR A 446 20.72 -23.28 -20.22
C THR A 446 20.41 -24.72 -19.84
N ASN A 447 20.50 -25.62 -20.83
CA ASN A 447 20.50 -27.07 -20.65
C ASN A 447 21.45 -27.72 -21.69
N PRO A 448 22.15 -28.83 -21.36
CA PRO A 448 22.92 -29.59 -22.35
C PRO A 448 22.09 -30.16 -23.50
N SER A 449 20.83 -30.53 -23.25
CA SER A 449 19.84 -31.01 -24.23
C SER A 449 19.31 -29.87 -25.10
N ASP A 450 18.62 -30.18 -26.19
CA ASP A 450 17.98 -29.17 -27.05
C ASP A 450 16.65 -28.63 -26.50
N PHE A 451 16.18 -29.16 -25.36
CA PHE A 451 14.95 -28.75 -24.69
C PHE A 451 15.21 -27.54 -23.77
N ASN A 452 15.71 -26.47 -24.38
CA ASN A 452 16.02 -25.22 -23.70
C ASN A 452 15.45 -24.01 -24.44
N ASP A 453 14.34 -23.50 -23.92
CA ASP A 453 13.46 -22.56 -24.59
C ASP A 453 13.27 -21.28 -23.77
N GLY A 454 13.18 -20.14 -24.45
CA GLY A 454 12.76 -18.91 -23.80
C GLY A 454 11.28 -19.03 -23.45
N ILE A 455 10.47 -19.29 -24.48
CA ILE A 455 9.04 -19.55 -24.37
C ILE A 455 8.70 -20.83 -25.13
N ASN A 456 7.99 -21.75 -24.49
CA ASN A 456 7.45 -22.95 -25.11
C ASN A 456 5.93 -23.03 -24.93
N ALA A 457 5.21 -22.95 -26.04
CA ALA A 457 3.80 -23.30 -26.14
C ALA A 457 3.70 -24.81 -26.38
N GLY A 458 3.53 -25.55 -25.28
CA GLY A 458 3.56 -27.00 -25.19
C GLY A 458 2.34 -27.70 -25.80
N GLY A 459 2.32 -29.02 -25.65
CA GLY A 459 1.20 -29.85 -26.10
C GLY A 459 -0.12 -29.42 -25.47
N ASP A 460 -1.22 -29.68 -26.18
CA ASP A 460 -2.60 -29.42 -25.76
C ASP A 460 -2.84 -27.95 -25.37
N SER A 461 -2.10 -27.02 -25.99
CA SER A 461 -2.28 -25.57 -25.87
C SER A 461 -3.08 -25.01 -27.06
N ALA A 462 -3.92 -24.00 -26.83
CA ALA A 462 -4.78 -23.39 -27.85
C ALA A 462 -4.98 -21.87 -27.64
N ASN A 463 -5.23 -21.12 -28.72
CA ASN A 463 -5.40 -19.66 -28.68
C ASN A 463 -4.24 -18.98 -27.93
N VAL A 464 -3.02 -19.23 -28.42
CA VAL A 464 -1.79 -18.72 -27.80
C VAL A 464 -1.34 -17.46 -28.51
N VAL A 465 -1.14 -16.39 -27.77
CA VAL A 465 -0.55 -15.13 -28.25
C VAL A 465 0.76 -14.90 -27.52
N ILE A 466 1.85 -14.74 -28.28
CA ILE A 466 3.19 -14.43 -27.78
C ILE A 466 3.63 -13.14 -28.45
N SER A 467 3.69 -12.03 -27.72
CA SER A 467 4.01 -10.72 -28.30
C SER A 467 4.97 -9.86 -27.49
N ASN A 468 5.69 -8.96 -28.13
CA ASN A 468 6.54 -7.96 -27.44
C ASN A 468 7.59 -8.53 -26.46
N ASN A 469 7.94 -9.82 -26.54
CA ASN A 469 8.93 -10.40 -25.64
C ASN A 469 10.35 -10.14 -26.18
N THR A 470 11.29 -9.86 -25.27
CA THR A 470 12.72 -9.79 -25.57
C THR A 470 13.40 -11.05 -25.06
N ILE A 471 13.91 -11.88 -25.97
CA ILE A 471 14.54 -13.17 -25.67
C ILE A 471 15.97 -13.14 -26.19
N SER A 472 16.94 -13.41 -25.32
CA SER A 472 18.36 -13.33 -25.69
C SER A 472 19.22 -14.46 -25.13
N ALA A 473 20.36 -14.68 -25.78
CA ALA A 473 21.32 -15.71 -25.46
C ALA A 473 21.94 -15.56 -24.04
N PRO A 474 22.52 -16.63 -23.47
CA PRO A 474 22.58 -17.98 -24.01
C PRO A 474 21.23 -18.68 -23.94
N ILE A 475 20.81 -19.25 -25.07
CA ILE A 475 19.58 -20.04 -25.21
C ILE A 475 19.68 -20.91 -26.46
N LYS A 476 19.00 -22.06 -26.50
CA LYS A 476 18.99 -22.90 -27.70
C LYS A 476 17.84 -22.57 -28.64
N ARG A 477 16.63 -22.41 -28.11
CA ARG A 477 15.47 -21.97 -28.88
C ARG A 477 14.85 -20.73 -28.24
N GLY A 478 14.56 -19.70 -29.03
CA GLY A 478 13.90 -18.50 -28.49
C GLY A 478 12.45 -18.79 -28.14
N ILE A 479 11.63 -18.99 -29.18
CA ILE A 479 10.20 -19.33 -29.06
C ILE A 479 9.96 -20.67 -29.75
N ALA A 480 9.19 -21.56 -29.12
CA ALA A 480 8.81 -22.85 -29.70
C ALA A 480 7.31 -23.13 -29.56
N THR A 481 6.68 -23.60 -30.64
CA THR A 481 5.38 -24.27 -30.60
C THR A 481 5.56 -25.79 -30.65
N ASN A 482 4.51 -26.54 -30.29
CA ASN A 482 4.58 -28.00 -30.15
C ASN A 482 3.70 -28.73 -31.18
N ALA A 483 4.13 -29.93 -31.60
CA ALA A 483 3.41 -30.78 -32.55
C ALA A 483 2.07 -31.31 -32.03
N PHE A 484 1.81 -31.22 -30.73
CA PHE A 484 0.59 -31.70 -30.09
C PHE A 484 -0.30 -30.56 -29.59
N MET A 485 -0.11 -29.32 -30.05
CA MET A 485 -1.06 -28.22 -29.75
C MET A 485 -2.47 -28.55 -30.25
N ASP A 486 -3.49 -27.87 -29.71
CA ASP A 486 -4.92 -28.07 -30.01
C ASP A 486 -5.59 -26.82 -30.62
N GLY A 487 -4.82 -25.78 -30.89
CA GLY A 487 -5.34 -24.56 -31.50
C GLY A 487 -4.25 -23.63 -32.01
N ASP A 488 -4.71 -22.48 -32.49
CA ASP A 488 -3.87 -21.54 -33.22
C ASP A 488 -2.87 -20.80 -32.31
N ALA A 489 -1.77 -20.35 -32.91
CA ALA A 489 -0.76 -19.53 -32.24
C ALA A 489 -0.39 -18.29 -33.06
N SER A 490 -0.33 -17.14 -32.40
CA SER A 490 0.18 -15.89 -32.97
C SER A 490 1.47 -15.48 -32.25
N ILE A 491 2.54 -15.27 -33.02
CA ILE A 491 3.86 -14.86 -32.53
C ILE A 491 4.17 -13.52 -33.19
N THR A 492 4.08 -12.43 -32.44
CA THR A 492 4.10 -11.08 -33.03
C THR A 492 5.03 -10.13 -32.30
N ASN A 493 5.86 -9.36 -33.03
CA ASN A 493 6.68 -8.29 -32.44
C ASN A 493 7.64 -8.73 -31.31
N ASN A 494 8.13 -9.96 -31.35
CA ASN A 494 9.15 -10.43 -30.41
C ASN A 494 10.56 -10.11 -30.93
N LEU A 495 11.47 -9.78 -30.04
CA LEU A 495 12.90 -9.70 -30.32
C LEU A 495 13.57 -11.00 -29.83
N VAL A 496 14.07 -11.82 -30.75
CA VAL A 496 14.84 -13.02 -30.45
C VAL A 496 16.27 -12.85 -30.95
N SER A 497 17.24 -12.97 -30.06
CA SER A 497 18.65 -12.74 -30.40
C SER A 497 19.59 -13.86 -29.89
N GLY A 498 20.46 -14.33 -30.77
CA GLY A 498 21.59 -15.20 -30.40
C GLY A 498 21.23 -16.65 -30.05
N ALA A 499 20.00 -17.10 -30.31
CA ALA A 499 19.61 -18.49 -30.05
C ALA A 499 20.46 -19.49 -30.86
N SER A 500 21.14 -20.42 -30.20
CA SER A 500 22.17 -21.25 -30.86
C SER A 500 21.60 -22.26 -31.87
N SER A 501 20.32 -22.64 -31.74
CA SER A 501 19.65 -23.57 -32.65
C SER A 501 18.60 -22.84 -33.49
N TYR A 502 17.50 -22.41 -32.88
CA TYR A 502 16.36 -21.81 -33.59
C TYR A 502 15.95 -20.50 -32.91
N GLY A 503 15.81 -19.40 -33.66
CA GLY A 503 15.17 -18.20 -33.12
C GLY A 503 13.71 -18.50 -32.78
N ILE A 504 12.95 -18.95 -33.78
CA ILE A 504 11.56 -19.40 -33.63
C ILE A 504 11.42 -20.80 -34.24
N LEU A 505 10.88 -21.75 -33.48
CA LEU A 505 10.54 -23.10 -33.92
C LEU A 505 9.01 -23.24 -34.04
N LEU A 506 8.52 -23.46 -35.26
CA LEU A 506 7.12 -23.73 -35.57
C LEU A 506 6.92 -25.22 -35.81
N HIS A 507 6.12 -25.85 -34.95
CA HIS A 507 5.88 -27.28 -34.95
C HIS A 507 4.39 -27.65 -34.91
N SER A 508 3.49 -26.69 -34.68
CA SER A 508 2.06 -26.96 -34.48
C SER A 508 1.32 -27.37 -35.76
N PRO A 509 0.41 -28.36 -35.70
CA PRO A 509 -0.46 -28.73 -36.80
C PRO A 509 -1.63 -27.75 -37.02
N PHE A 510 -1.71 -26.67 -36.24
CA PHE A 510 -2.75 -25.63 -36.32
C PHE A 510 -2.22 -24.34 -36.95
N ALA A 511 -3.11 -23.36 -37.20
CA ALA A 511 -2.72 -22.14 -37.87
C ALA A 511 -1.73 -21.35 -37.01
N GLN A 512 -0.67 -20.88 -37.66
CA GLN A 512 0.40 -20.12 -37.01
C GLN A 512 0.67 -18.85 -37.79
N SER A 513 0.65 -17.70 -37.12
CA SER A 513 1.06 -16.42 -37.69
C SER A 513 2.33 -15.92 -37.01
N VAL A 514 3.35 -15.59 -37.80
CA VAL A 514 4.61 -15.02 -37.32
C VAL A 514 4.80 -13.67 -38.00
N THR A 515 4.57 -12.59 -37.27
CA THR A 515 4.49 -11.25 -37.87
C THR A 515 5.29 -10.22 -37.10
N CYS A 516 5.99 -9.30 -37.78
CA CYS A 516 6.71 -8.19 -37.14
C CYS A 516 7.80 -8.56 -36.12
N ASN A 517 8.23 -9.83 -36.05
CA ASN A 517 9.29 -10.24 -35.13
C ASN A 517 10.66 -9.83 -35.66
N THR A 518 11.61 -9.58 -34.76
CA THR A 518 13.03 -9.44 -35.10
C THR A 518 13.78 -10.67 -34.60
N VAL A 519 14.35 -11.45 -35.53
CA VAL A 519 15.11 -12.66 -35.23
C VAL A 519 16.52 -12.52 -35.77
N THR A 520 17.51 -12.48 -34.87
CA THR A 520 18.89 -12.16 -35.26
C THR A 520 19.94 -13.02 -34.58
N GLY A 521 21.02 -13.29 -35.31
CA GLY A 521 22.19 -13.99 -34.78
C GLY A 521 21.91 -15.43 -34.34
N SER A 522 20.81 -16.05 -34.78
CA SER A 522 20.47 -17.42 -34.44
C SER A 522 21.15 -18.45 -35.36
N GLY A 523 21.15 -19.72 -34.94
CA GLY A 523 21.52 -20.86 -35.78
C GLY A 523 20.70 -20.85 -37.07
N ILE A 524 19.39 -21.03 -36.92
CA ILE A 524 18.37 -20.77 -37.93
C ILE A 524 17.43 -19.71 -37.37
N GLY A 525 17.04 -18.72 -38.18
CA GLY A 525 16.10 -17.68 -37.76
C GLY A 525 14.75 -18.29 -37.40
N ILE A 526 14.05 -18.83 -38.40
CA ILE A 526 12.75 -19.50 -38.21
C ILE A 526 12.82 -20.92 -38.79
N GLN A 527 12.40 -21.91 -38.01
CA GLN A 527 12.32 -23.32 -38.40
C GLN A 527 10.86 -23.74 -38.47
N VAL A 528 10.40 -24.24 -39.62
CA VAL A 528 9.10 -24.89 -39.80
C VAL A 528 9.32 -26.40 -39.90
N ASN A 529 8.74 -27.17 -38.98
CA ASN A 529 8.88 -28.63 -38.96
C ASN A 529 7.88 -29.34 -39.88
N ASP A 530 8.14 -30.61 -40.14
CA ASP A 530 7.42 -31.47 -41.09
C ASP A 530 5.94 -31.69 -40.75
N THR A 531 5.58 -31.66 -39.46
CA THR A 531 4.21 -31.78 -38.97
C THR A 531 3.46 -30.44 -38.90
N SER A 532 4.11 -29.31 -39.19
CA SER A 532 3.49 -27.99 -39.10
C SER A 532 2.43 -27.79 -40.19
N ALA A 533 1.26 -27.25 -39.81
CA ALA A 533 0.40 -26.60 -40.80
C ALA A 533 1.14 -25.40 -41.41
N ALA A 534 0.79 -25.02 -42.64
CA ALA A 534 1.47 -23.94 -43.37
C ALA A 534 1.33 -22.61 -42.60
N PRO A 535 2.40 -22.08 -41.97
CA PRO A 535 2.33 -20.79 -41.29
C PRO A 535 2.26 -19.64 -42.30
N THR A 536 1.78 -18.49 -41.82
CA THR A 536 1.97 -17.20 -42.46
C THR A 536 3.08 -16.46 -41.73
N ILE A 537 4.16 -16.13 -42.44
CA ILE A 537 5.36 -15.50 -41.88
C ILE A 537 5.58 -14.19 -42.62
N ASN A 538 5.10 -13.05 -42.15
CA ASN A 538 5.22 -11.80 -42.91
C ASN A 538 5.76 -10.65 -42.06
N TYR A 539 6.35 -9.63 -42.70
CA TYR A 539 6.76 -8.39 -42.05
C TYR A 539 7.79 -8.56 -40.92
N ASN A 540 8.51 -9.67 -40.85
CA ASN A 540 9.57 -9.91 -39.86
C ASN A 540 10.91 -9.34 -40.33
N ASN A 541 11.79 -9.05 -39.38
CA ASN A 541 13.20 -8.74 -39.56
C ASN A 541 14.04 -9.98 -39.24
N ILE A 542 14.47 -10.71 -40.26
CA ILE A 542 15.25 -11.94 -40.15
C ILE A 542 16.67 -11.62 -40.62
N VAL A 543 17.62 -11.47 -39.69
CA VAL A 543 18.91 -10.83 -39.99
C VAL A 543 20.10 -11.53 -39.32
N GLY A 544 21.08 -11.95 -40.11
CA GLY A 544 22.37 -12.41 -39.62
C GLY A 544 22.30 -13.79 -38.97
N ASN A 545 21.35 -14.63 -39.39
CA ASN A 545 21.23 -16.01 -38.94
C ASN A 545 22.20 -16.91 -39.72
N THR A 546 22.83 -17.85 -39.01
CA THR A 546 24.09 -18.48 -39.48
C THR A 546 23.91 -19.63 -40.47
N THR A 547 22.78 -20.33 -40.45
CA THR A 547 22.51 -21.49 -41.31
C THR A 547 21.38 -21.20 -42.31
N TRP A 548 20.26 -20.68 -41.83
CA TRP A 548 19.10 -20.27 -42.64
C TRP A 548 18.40 -19.09 -41.96
N GLY A 549 17.85 -18.16 -42.73
CA GLY A 549 16.86 -17.20 -42.23
C GLY A 549 15.53 -17.90 -41.96
N LEU A 550 15.07 -18.71 -42.92
CA LEU A 550 13.88 -19.55 -42.79
C LEU A 550 14.15 -20.93 -43.41
N ASN A 551 14.00 -21.98 -42.60
CA ASN A 551 14.07 -23.37 -43.05
C ASN A 551 12.71 -24.06 -42.93
N ASN A 552 12.14 -24.46 -44.05
CA ASN A 552 10.87 -25.18 -44.15
C ASN A 552 11.10 -26.67 -44.45
N LEU A 553 10.87 -27.51 -43.44
CA LEU A 553 10.89 -28.97 -43.57
C LEU A 553 9.50 -29.55 -43.87
N SER A 554 8.45 -28.73 -43.88
CA SER A 554 7.11 -29.18 -44.27
C SER A 554 7.00 -29.38 -45.78
N ASN A 555 6.04 -30.19 -46.19
CA ASN A 555 5.71 -30.38 -47.61
C ASN A 555 4.81 -29.25 -48.17
N ASN A 556 4.43 -28.28 -47.34
CA ASN A 556 3.56 -27.18 -47.72
C ASN A 556 4.40 -25.97 -48.16
N MET A 557 3.88 -25.22 -49.14
CA MET A 557 4.44 -23.92 -49.47
C MET A 557 4.12 -22.94 -48.34
N VAL A 558 5.16 -22.31 -47.78
CA VAL A 558 5.04 -21.32 -46.71
C VAL A 558 5.01 -19.92 -47.29
N ASN A 559 3.98 -19.14 -46.94
CA ASN A 559 3.94 -17.73 -47.28
C ASN A 559 4.92 -16.98 -46.35
N ALA A 560 6.03 -16.54 -46.94
CA ALA A 560 7.09 -15.76 -46.32
C ALA A 560 7.27 -14.38 -47.00
N GLU A 561 6.22 -13.86 -47.64
CA GLU A 561 6.26 -12.56 -48.30
C GLU A 561 6.49 -11.42 -47.29
N ASN A 562 6.93 -10.27 -47.80
CA ASN A 562 7.07 -9.03 -47.05
C ASN A 562 7.99 -9.10 -45.82
N ASN A 563 8.89 -10.08 -45.73
CA ASN A 563 9.95 -10.10 -44.72
C ASN A 563 11.19 -9.32 -45.19
N TRP A 564 11.95 -8.79 -44.23
CA TRP A 564 13.30 -8.30 -44.41
C TRP A 564 14.30 -9.39 -44.07
N TRP A 565 15.20 -9.71 -44.99
CA TRP A 565 16.18 -10.81 -44.87
C TRP A 565 17.59 -10.31 -44.53
N GLY A 566 17.75 -9.08 -44.05
CA GLY A 566 19.06 -8.51 -43.71
C GLY A 566 19.78 -7.77 -44.84
N ALA A 567 19.34 -7.91 -46.09
CA ALA A 567 19.92 -7.21 -47.24
C ALA A 567 18.87 -6.82 -48.31
N ALA A 568 19.15 -5.73 -49.03
CA ALA A 568 18.22 -5.14 -50.01
C ALA A 568 18.02 -5.99 -51.27
N ASP A 569 18.91 -6.95 -51.52
CA ASP A 569 18.85 -7.94 -52.58
C ASP A 569 18.23 -9.28 -52.11
N GLY A 570 17.73 -9.34 -50.87
CA GLY A 570 16.90 -10.42 -50.35
C GLY A 570 17.64 -11.74 -50.12
N PRO A 571 16.89 -12.84 -49.91
CA PRO A 571 17.45 -14.13 -49.53
C PRO A 571 18.16 -14.86 -50.67
N SER A 572 18.02 -14.37 -51.91
CA SER A 572 18.78 -14.82 -53.09
C SER A 572 20.09 -14.04 -53.32
N GLY A 573 20.34 -13.00 -52.52
CA GLY A 573 21.51 -12.13 -52.58
C GLY A 573 22.37 -12.25 -51.33
N ALA A 574 22.66 -11.12 -50.67
CA ALA A 574 23.44 -11.07 -49.43
C ALA A 574 22.60 -11.27 -48.15
N GLY A 575 21.28 -11.42 -48.28
CA GLY A 575 20.38 -11.68 -47.15
C GLY A 575 20.44 -13.12 -46.65
N ASP A 576 19.82 -13.37 -45.50
CA ASP A 576 19.69 -14.69 -44.90
C ASP A 576 18.97 -15.65 -45.86
N ALA A 577 19.60 -16.80 -46.13
CA ALA A 577 19.08 -17.77 -47.10
C ALA A 577 17.76 -18.42 -46.63
N VAL A 578 16.96 -18.89 -47.59
CA VAL A 578 15.73 -19.67 -47.33
C VAL A 578 15.78 -21.03 -48.02
N SER A 579 15.16 -22.04 -47.41
CA SER A 579 15.07 -23.38 -47.99
C SER A 579 14.08 -23.44 -49.17
N ASP A 580 13.95 -24.63 -49.77
CA ASP A 580 12.88 -24.94 -50.71
C ASP A 580 11.48 -24.80 -50.04
N ASN A 581 10.43 -24.69 -50.87
CA ASN A 581 9.02 -24.54 -50.44
C ASN A 581 8.72 -23.28 -49.61
N VAL A 582 9.48 -22.21 -49.82
CA VAL A 582 9.24 -20.89 -49.23
C VAL A 582 8.90 -19.90 -50.33
N ASP A 583 7.72 -19.28 -50.23
CA ASP A 583 7.32 -18.17 -51.09
C ASP A 583 7.67 -16.85 -50.40
N PHE A 584 8.80 -16.25 -50.77
CA PHE A 584 9.32 -15.04 -50.14
C PHE A 584 9.13 -13.78 -51.01
N GLU A 585 8.52 -13.89 -52.19
CA GLU A 585 8.38 -12.78 -53.14
C GLU A 585 6.94 -12.21 -53.12
N PRO A 586 6.76 -10.90 -52.88
CA PRO A 586 7.79 -9.87 -52.75
C PRO A 586 8.49 -9.90 -51.37
N PHE A 587 9.81 -9.73 -51.34
CA PHE A 587 10.53 -9.45 -50.09
C PHE A 587 10.76 -7.94 -49.89
N ARG A 588 11.05 -7.49 -48.67
CA ARG A 588 11.33 -6.07 -48.37
C ARG A 588 12.78 -5.72 -48.72
N THR A 589 12.99 -4.49 -49.21
CA THR A 589 14.32 -3.94 -49.51
C THR A 589 14.90 -3.08 -48.37
N SER A 590 14.17 -2.97 -47.26
CA SER A 590 14.60 -2.32 -46.01
C SER A 590 13.96 -3.04 -44.82
N PRO A 591 14.51 -2.89 -43.59
CA PRO A 591 13.90 -3.41 -42.38
C PRO A 591 12.40 -3.11 -42.31
N SER A 592 11.62 -4.09 -41.88
CA SER A 592 10.23 -3.90 -41.52
C SER A 592 10.15 -2.91 -40.37
N THR A 593 9.40 -1.84 -40.60
CA THR A 593 9.09 -0.79 -39.61
C THR A 593 7.66 -0.97 -39.12
N CYS A 594 7.21 -2.21 -38.90
CA CYS A 594 5.92 -2.41 -38.25
C CYS A 594 5.86 -1.46 -37.06
N ALA A 595 4.86 -0.58 -37.05
CA ALA A 595 4.40 -0.08 -35.76
C ALA A 595 4.08 -1.34 -34.94
N PRO A 596 4.46 -1.40 -33.65
CA PRO A 596 4.16 -2.55 -32.81
C PRO A 596 2.70 -2.95 -33.04
N GLY A 597 2.43 -4.26 -33.07
CA GLY A 597 1.04 -4.72 -33.02
C GLY A 597 0.37 -4.02 -31.84
N ASP A 598 -0.82 -3.49 -32.06
CA ASP A 598 -1.60 -2.90 -30.99
C ASP A 598 -2.04 -4.01 -30.04
N PHE A 599 -1.55 -3.95 -28.80
CA PHE A 599 -1.92 -4.84 -27.69
C PHE A 599 -2.42 -4.06 -26.47
N GLU A 600 -2.50 -2.74 -26.55
CA GLU A 600 -2.94 -1.87 -25.47
C GLU A 600 -4.31 -1.32 -25.84
N GLY A 601 -5.32 -1.60 -25.01
CA GLY A 601 -6.64 -1.05 -25.28
C GLY A 601 -6.69 0.48 -25.20
N PRO A 602 -7.66 1.11 -25.87
CA PRO A 602 -7.70 2.55 -26.02
C PRO A 602 -7.93 3.27 -24.68
N ILE A 603 -7.28 4.41 -24.49
CA ILE A 603 -7.46 5.22 -23.28
C ILE A 603 -8.85 5.85 -23.30
N THR A 604 -9.61 5.63 -22.23
CA THR A 604 -10.86 6.36 -21.98
C THR A 604 -10.59 7.59 -21.14
N SER A 605 -11.12 8.74 -21.55
CA SER A 605 -10.96 10.02 -20.87
C SER A 605 -12.22 10.87 -20.99
N LYS A 606 -12.28 12.01 -20.28
CA LYS A 606 -13.37 13.00 -20.37
C LYS A 606 -14.77 12.39 -20.14
N VAL A 607 -14.88 11.43 -19.22
CA VAL A 607 -16.16 10.85 -18.85
C VAL A 607 -17.00 11.93 -18.15
N VAL A 608 -18.18 12.23 -18.69
CA VAL A 608 -19.08 13.29 -18.18
C VAL A 608 -20.51 12.80 -18.21
N ALA A 609 -21.24 12.97 -17.11
CA ALA A 609 -22.69 12.78 -17.05
C ALA A 609 -23.39 14.15 -16.97
N THR A 610 -24.34 14.41 -17.86
CA THR A 610 -25.11 15.67 -17.89
C THR A 610 -26.62 15.38 -17.87
N PRO A 611 -27.38 15.91 -16.89
CA PRO A 611 -26.93 16.69 -15.74
C PRO A 611 -26.27 15.81 -14.66
N ASN A 612 -25.29 16.35 -13.92
CA ASN A 612 -24.78 15.78 -12.67
C ASN A 612 -24.59 16.94 -11.69
N PRO A 613 -25.37 17.00 -10.59
CA PRO A 613 -26.30 15.98 -10.08
C PRO A 613 -27.59 15.82 -10.90
N VAL A 614 -28.28 14.69 -10.75
CA VAL A 614 -29.59 14.39 -11.38
C VAL A 614 -30.66 14.14 -10.31
N PRO A 615 -31.89 14.66 -10.44
CA PRO A 615 -32.95 14.34 -9.48
C PRO A 615 -33.40 12.88 -9.61
N MET A 616 -33.90 12.30 -8.52
CA MET A 616 -34.57 10.98 -8.51
C MET A 616 -35.67 10.92 -9.59
N GLY A 617 -35.68 9.83 -10.34
CA GLY A 617 -36.51 9.62 -11.53
C GLY A 617 -35.97 10.24 -12.82
N GLY A 618 -34.87 11.01 -12.76
CA GLY A 618 -34.22 11.62 -13.91
C GLY A 618 -33.27 10.68 -14.66
N SER A 619 -32.93 11.06 -15.88
CA SER A 619 -31.93 10.40 -16.74
C SER A 619 -30.79 11.38 -17.05
N VAL A 620 -29.62 10.85 -17.40
CA VAL A 620 -28.46 11.67 -17.81
C VAL A 620 -27.92 11.19 -19.16
N THR A 621 -27.30 12.12 -19.88
CA THR A 621 -26.48 11.82 -21.04
C THR A 621 -25.03 11.64 -20.57
N LEU A 622 -24.51 10.42 -20.72
CA LEU A 622 -23.13 10.04 -20.44
C LEU A 622 -22.31 10.19 -21.72
N THR A 623 -21.22 10.94 -21.68
CA THR A 623 -20.26 11.08 -22.78
C THR A 623 -18.85 10.74 -22.32
N ALA A 624 -17.99 10.28 -23.23
CA ALA A 624 -16.56 10.08 -22.99
C ALA A 624 -15.78 10.17 -24.31
N LYS A 625 -14.46 10.33 -24.21
CA LYS A 625 -13.54 10.19 -25.34
C LYS A 625 -12.76 8.88 -25.19
N VAL A 626 -12.81 8.02 -26.20
CA VAL A 626 -12.01 6.80 -26.32
C VAL A 626 -10.93 7.06 -27.37
N ASP A 627 -9.66 6.92 -27.02
CA ASP A 627 -8.55 7.34 -27.87
C ASP A 627 -7.43 6.30 -27.86
N ASP A 628 -7.15 5.75 -29.03
CA ASP A 628 -6.08 4.77 -29.24
C ASP A 628 -4.82 5.36 -29.87
N SER A 629 -4.79 6.68 -30.11
CA SER A 629 -3.69 7.33 -30.84
C SER A 629 -2.33 7.31 -30.12
N THR A 630 -2.28 6.84 -28.86
CA THR A 630 -1.04 6.75 -28.07
C THR A 630 -0.75 5.35 -27.55
N THR A 631 -1.71 4.42 -27.64
CA THR A 631 -1.63 3.04 -27.12
C THR A 631 -1.43 2.01 -28.23
N GLY A 632 -2.10 2.20 -29.38
CA GLY A 632 -2.13 1.17 -30.43
C GLY A 632 -2.26 1.66 -31.87
N TYR A 633 -2.78 2.89 -32.06
CA TYR A 633 -3.17 3.44 -33.37
C TYR A 633 -4.21 2.60 -34.14
N SER A 634 -4.96 1.73 -33.47
CA SER A 634 -6.12 1.02 -34.01
C SER A 634 -7.38 1.88 -33.99
N THR A 635 -8.29 1.64 -34.93
CA THR A 635 -9.62 2.25 -34.91
C THR A 635 -10.44 1.71 -33.75
N ILE A 636 -11.19 2.55 -33.05
CA ILE A 636 -12.14 2.11 -32.02
C ILE A 636 -13.24 1.27 -32.68
N THR A 637 -13.68 0.19 -32.05
CA THR A 637 -14.77 -0.68 -32.55
C THR A 637 -15.99 -0.69 -31.66
N SER A 638 -15.84 -0.41 -30.37
CA SER A 638 -16.96 -0.25 -29.45
C SER A 638 -16.56 0.52 -28.21
N ALA A 639 -17.55 1.09 -27.53
CA ALA A 639 -17.43 1.58 -26.16
C ALA A 639 -18.63 1.11 -25.35
N GLU A 640 -18.43 0.98 -24.04
CA GLU A 640 -19.43 0.48 -23.13
C GLU A 640 -19.32 1.15 -21.76
N TYR A 641 -20.44 1.20 -21.03
CA TYR A 641 -20.52 1.77 -19.70
C TYR A 641 -21.03 0.76 -18.66
N SER A 642 -20.67 0.99 -17.41
CA SER A 642 -21.18 0.25 -16.25
C SER A 642 -21.64 1.19 -15.13
N ILE A 643 -22.56 0.72 -14.30
CA ILE A 643 -23.07 1.41 -13.10
C ILE A 643 -22.63 0.64 -11.86
N ASP A 644 -22.26 1.36 -10.80
CA ASP A 644 -21.70 0.88 -9.53
C ASP A 644 -20.43 0.03 -9.70
N GLY A 645 -19.63 0.36 -10.72
CA GLY A 645 -18.37 -0.34 -11.02
C GLY A 645 -18.54 -1.83 -11.35
N GLY A 646 -19.76 -2.27 -11.64
CA GLY A 646 -20.12 -3.68 -11.81
C GLY A 646 -19.50 -4.36 -13.04
N VAL A 647 -19.62 -5.70 -13.09
CA VAL A 647 -19.10 -6.53 -14.20
C VAL A 647 -19.99 -6.52 -15.44
N ASN A 648 -21.19 -5.93 -15.34
CA ASN A 648 -22.13 -5.82 -16.45
C ASN A 648 -21.86 -4.54 -17.21
N TRP A 649 -21.55 -4.68 -18.50
CA TRP A 649 -21.28 -3.57 -19.41
C TRP A 649 -22.40 -3.43 -20.43
N THR A 650 -22.83 -2.19 -20.67
CA THR A 650 -23.87 -1.84 -21.63
C THR A 650 -23.28 -0.98 -22.73
N SER A 651 -23.57 -1.28 -23.99
CA SER A 651 -22.98 -0.58 -25.14
C SER A 651 -23.34 0.90 -25.17
N MET A 652 -22.37 1.71 -25.58
CA MET A 652 -22.52 3.11 -25.98
C MET A 652 -22.52 3.22 -27.52
N SER A 653 -22.92 4.39 -28.03
CA SER A 653 -22.83 4.73 -29.46
C SER A 653 -21.70 5.72 -29.69
N ALA A 654 -21.02 5.65 -30.85
CA ALA A 654 -20.22 6.78 -31.33
C ALA A 654 -21.12 8.00 -31.58
N SER A 655 -20.65 9.19 -31.20
CA SER A 655 -21.45 10.42 -31.20
C SER A 655 -21.78 10.91 -32.61
N ASP A 656 -20.94 10.59 -33.59
CA ASP A 656 -21.17 10.84 -35.01
C ASP A 656 -21.93 9.70 -35.72
N GLY A 657 -22.14 8.58 -35.03
CA GLY A 657 -22.94 7.45 -35.45
C GLY A 657 -22.16 6.20 -35.90
N THR A 658 -20.84 6.25 -36.03
CA THR A 658 -20.01 5.12 -36.49
C THR A 658 -18.70 5.04 -35.73
N PHE A 659 -18.25 3.83 -35.38
CA PHE A 659 -16.90 3.59 -34.85
C PHE A 659 -15.94 3.38 -36.02
N ASP A 660 -15.31 4.44 -36.53
CA ASP A 660 -14.46 4.41 -37.72
C ASP A 660 -13.14 5.20 -37.61
N ALA A 661 -12.85 5.81 -36.46
CA ALA A 661 -11.64 6.54 -36.17
C ALA A 661 -10.79 5.90 -35.05
N ILE A 662 -9.50 6.25 -34.99
CA ILE A 662 -8.59 5.88 -33.90
C ILE A 662 -8.90 6.60 -32.59
N SER A 663 -9.76 7.61 -32.64
CA SER A 663 -10.29 8.30 -31.47
C SER A 663 -11.74 8.68 -31.71
N GLU A 664 -12.59 8.31 -30.76
CA GLU A 664 -14.04 8.44 -30.84
C GLU A 664 -14.61 9.16 -29.62
N GLU A 665 -15.57 10.05 -29.86
CA GLU A 665 -16.42 10.60 -28.80
C GLU A 665 -17.67 9.71 -28.68
N VAL A 666 -17.93 9.15 -27.51
CA VAL A 666 -18.98 8.15 -27.29
C VAL A 666 -20.09 8.69 -26.39
N VAL A 667 -21.32 8.23 -26.60
CA VAL A 667 -22.52 8.74 -25.92
C VAL A 667 -23.52 7.63 -25.55
N ALA A 668 -24.15 7.74 -24.38
CA ALA A 668 -25.29 6.93 -23.94
C ALA A 668 -26.28 7.73 -23.09
N ASN A 669 -27.56 7.34 -23.10
CA ASN A 669 -28.56 7.86 -22.16
C ASN A 669 -28.80 6.80 -21.07
N ILE A 670 -28.54 7.17 -19.82
CA ILE A 670 -28.62 6.24 -18.67
C ILE A 670 -29.68 6.72 -17.67
N GLY A 671 -30.33 5.76 -17.01
CA GLY A 671 -31.52 5.97 -16.16
C GLY A 671 -32.84 5.62 -16.88
N PRO A 672 -34.00 6.05 -16.35
CA PRO A 672 -34.18 6.89 -15.17
C PRO A 672 -33.75 6.20 -13.88
N PHE A 673 -33.22 6.96 -12.92
CA PHE A 673 -32.73 6.42 -11.64
C PHE A 673 -33.82 6.45 -10.57
N PRO A 674 -34.31 5.30 -10.09
CA PRO A 674 -35.48 5.27 -9.22
C PRO A 674 -35.21 5.72 -7.79
N GLU A 675 -33.97 5.64 -7.30
CA GLU A 675 -33.63 5.87 -5.89
C GLU A 675 -32.48 6.88 -5.73
N PRO A 676 -32.45 7.69 -4.66
CA PRO A 676 -31.35 8.59 -4.35
C PRO A 676 -30.11 7.80 -3.93
N ALA A 677 -29.00 8.08 -4.58
CA ALA A 677 -27.72 7.42 -4.35
C ALA A 677 -26.58 8.24 -4.96
N VAL A 678 -25.36 8.08 -4.44
CA VAL A 678 -24.16 8.46 -5.17
C VAL A 678 -23.61 7.16 -5.76
N ILE A 679 -23.70 7.01 -7.07
CA ILE A 679 -23.30 5.80 -7.79
C ILE A 679 -22.04 6.07 -8.61
N GLU A 680 -21.27 5.02 -8.88
CA GLU A 680 -20.14 5.11 -9.80
C GLU A 680 -20.60 4.78 -11.23
N VAL A 681 -20.16 5.55 -12.22
CA VAL A 681 -20.42 5.29 -13.64
C VAL A 681 -19.09 5.23 -14.37
N CYS A 682 -18.78 4.06 -14.93
CA CYS A 682 -17.51 3.81 -15.62
C CYS A 682 -17.73 3.66 -17.12
N VAL A 683 -16.77 4.10 -17.93
CA VAL A 683 -16.73 3.90 -19.39
C VAL A 683 -15.42 3.23 -19.77
N ARG A 684 -15.44 2.33 -20.76
CA ARG A 684 -14.24 1.79 -21.41
C ARG A 684 -14.44 1.62 -22.92
N GLY A 685 -13.35 1.59 -23.66
CA GLY A 685 -13.32 1.38 -25.10
C GLY A 685 -12.69 0.05 -25.52
N LYS A 686 -12.97 -0.37 -26.74
CA LYS A 686 -12.33 -1.50 -27.41
C LYS A 686 -11.89 -1.09 -28.81
N ASP A 687 -10.68 -1.43 -29.22
CA ASP A 687 -10.13 -1.12 -30.54
C ASP A 687 -10.37 -2.24 -31.57
N ALA A 688 -9.79 -2.09 -32.77
CA ALA A 688 -9.87 -3.03 -33.89
C ALA A 688 -8.96 -4.25 -33.74
N ALA A 689 -7.90 -4.14 -32.95
CA ALA A 689 -7.12 -5.28 -32.47
C ALA A 689 -7.85 -6.08 -31.38
N SER A 690 -9.03 -5.61 -30.96
CA SER A 690 -9.87 -6.16 -29.91
C SER A 690 -9.30 -6.03 -28.50
N ASN A 691 -8.35 -5.12 -28.27
CA ASN A 691 -7.89 -4.83 -26.91
C ASN A 691 -8.93 -3.93 -26.23
N THR A 692 -9.16 -4.18 -24.94
CA THR A 692 -10.11 -3.40 -24.13
C THR A 692 -9.32 -2.50 -23.22
N GLY A 693 -9.55 -1.19 -23.34
CA GLY A 693 -8.84 -0.20 -22.57
C GLY A 693 -9.22 -0.18 -21.09
N PRO A 694 -8.41 0.47 -20.25
CA PRO A 694 -8.78 0.72 -18.87
C PRO A 694 -10.10 1.50 -18.81
N LYS A 695 -10.87 1.26 -17.73
CA LYS A 695 -12.10 2.00 -17.47
C LYS A 695 -11.78 3.33 -16.79
N GLU A 696 -12.52 4.36 -17.14
CA GLU A 696 -12.51 5.66 -16.46
C GLU A 696 -13.87 5.88 -15.81
N CYS A 697 -13.90 6.29 -14.54
CA CYS A 697 -15.12 6.34 -13.73
C CYS A 697 -15.39 7.74 -13.17
N ILE A 698 -16.68 8.10 -13.06
CA ILE A 698 -17.15 9.30 -12.36
C ILE A 698 -18.21 8.94 -11.31
N LEU A 699 -18.36 9.80 -10.30
CA LEU A 699 -19.50 9.72 -9.39
C LEU A 699 -20.69 10.48 -9.97
N LEU A 700 -21.84 9.82 -10.03
CA LEU A 700 -23.12 10.42 -10.37
C LEU A 700 -23.99 10.55 -9.11
N ALA A 701 -24.31 11.79 -8.74
CA ALA A 701 -25.19 12.06 -7.61
C ALA A 701 -26.66 12.09 -8.05
N ILE A 702 -27.44 11.12 -7.56
CA ILE A 702 -28.89 11.06 -7.71
C ILE A 702 -29.50 11.58 -6.41
N PHE A 703 -30.10 12.76 -6.46
CA PHE A 703 -30.63 13.41 -5.25
C PHE A 703 -32.16 13.43 -5.23
N ASP A 704 -32.72 13.39 -4.03
CA ASP A 704 -34.13 13.68 -3.80
C ASP A 704 -34.22 15.01 -3.01
N PRO A 705 -34.72 16.11 -3.61
CA PRO A 705 -34.87 17.40 -2.93
C PRO A 705 -35.91 17.37 -1.79
N ASP A 706 -36.74 16.33 -1.76
CA ASP A 706 -37.69 16.05 -0.69
C ASP A 706 -37.17 15.07 0.37
N ALA A 707 -35.95 14.55 0.22
CA ALA A 707 -35.27 13.79 1.26
C ALA A 707 -34.92 14.65 2.48
N GLY A 708 -34.42 13.96 3.51
CA GLY A 708 -33.97 14.56 4.77
C GLY A 708 -32.83 15.56 4.63
N PHE A 709 -32.31 16.01 5.78
CA PHE A 709 -31.11 16.84 5.86
C PHE A 709 -30.14 16.25 6.88
N VAL A 710 -28.86 16.64 6.80
CA VAL A 710 -27.84 16.13 7.72
C VAL A 710 -27.23 17.25 8.54
N THR A 711 -27.01 16.98 9.82
CA THR A 711 -26.22 17.81 10.73
C THR A 711 -25.15 16.95 11.37
N GLY A 712 -23.97 17.49 11.61
CA GLY A 712 -22.93 16.75 12.31
C GLY A 712 -21.92 17.67 12.94
N GLY A 713 -21.30 17.19 14.01
CA GLY A 713 -20.16 17.85 14.61
C GLY A 713 -19.34 16.86 15.42
N GLY A 714 -18.04 17.10 15.50
CA GLY A 714 -17.14 16.32 16.32
C GLY A 714 -15.71 16.40 15.82
N TRP A 715 -14.96 15.32 15.99
CA TRP A 715 -13.59 15.24 15.53
C TRP A 715 -13.22 13.85 15.04
N ILE A 716 -12.20 13.80 14.19
CA ILE A 716 -11.50 12.59 13.76
C ILE A 716 -10.02 12.72 14.10
N GLU A 717 -9.30 11.60 14.20
CA GLU A 717 -7.85 11.61 14.13
C GLU A 717 -7.43 11.60 12.65
N SER A 718 -6.94 12.75 12.17
CA SER A 718 -6.39 12.88 10.83
C SER A 718 -5.17 11.97 10.70
N PRO A 719 -5.16 11.01 9.76
CA PRO A 719 -4.03 10.12 9.60
C PRO A 719 -2.82 10.85 9.00
N PRO A 720 -1.59 10.38 9.29
CA PRO A 720 -0.40 10.89 8.60
C PRO A 720 -0.58 10.85 7.08
N GLY A 721 -0.20 11.93 6.40
CA GLY A 721 -0.30 12.04 4.95
C GLY A 721 -1.69 12.39 4.41
N ALA A 722 -2.69 12.59 5.27
CA ALA A 722 -4.00 13.11 4.86
C ALA A 722 -3.90 14.51 4.26
N TYR A 723 -3.05 15.36 4.84
CA TYR A 723 -2.76 16.69 4.34
C TYR A 723 -1.63 16.63 3.32
N LYS A 724 -1.86 17.19 2.13
CA LYS A 724 -0.99 17.03 0.95
C LYS A 724 -0.20 18.26 0.58
N GLN A 725 -0.44 19.39 1.25
CA GLN A 725 0.25 20.63 0.91
C GLN A 725 1.63 20.69 1.55
N PRO A 726 2.62 21.25 0.85
CA PRO A 726 3.94 21.45 1.41
C PRO A 726 3.92 22.53 2.50
N VAL A 727 4.72 22.36 3.55
CA VAL A 727 4.98 23.39 4.56
C VAL A 727 5.98 24.44 4.06
N TRP A 728 6.70 24.12 2.98
CA TRP A 728 7.58 25.02 2.24
C TRP A 728 7.46 24.68 0.75
N SER A 729 7.23 25.68 -0.11
CA SER A 729 7.27 25.50 -1.57
C SER A 729 7.93 26.70 -2.22
N GLN A 730 8.79 26.41 -3.21
CA GLN A 730 9.43 27.39 -4.06
C GLN A 730 9.50 26.84 -5.49
N GLY A 731 8.47 27.15 -6.29
CA GLY A 731 8.42 26.90 -7.74
C GLY A 731 9.00 28.04 -8.59
N PHE A 732 9.62 29.05 -7.97
CA PHE A 732 10.29 30.17 -8.64
C PHE A 732 9.38 31.04 -9.54
N GLU A 733 8.06 30.94 -9.38
CA GLU A 733 7.10 31.71 -10.16
C GLU A 733 7.12 33.21 -9.85
N THR A 734 7.51 33.58 -8.63
CA THR A 734 7.51 34.98 -8.17
C THR A 734 8.93 35.51 -7.91
N ASP A 735 9.76 34.74 -7.21
CA ASP A 735 11.11 35.13 -6.79
C ASP A 735 12.01 33.91 -6.49
N THR A 736 13.15 34.12 -5.83
CA THR A 736 14.05 33.06 -5.31
C THR A 736 14.14 33.11 -3.78
N SER A 737 13.15 33.70 -3.11
CA SER A 737 13.16 33.93 -1.67
C SER A 737 13.32 32.62 -0.89
N GLY A 738 14.11 32.69 0.19
CA GLY A 738 14.47 31.56 1.05
C GLY A 738 15.61 30.66 0.54
N TRP A 739 16.12 30.91 -0.68
CA TRP A 739 17.43 30.46 -1.11
C TRP A 739 18.51 31.49 -0.79
N PHE A 740 19.71 31.01 -0.52
CA PHE A 740 20.88 31.78 -0.14
C PHE A 740 22.03 31.52 -1.12
N ASP A 741 22.52 32.58 -1.74
CA ASP A 741 23.61 32.59 -2.72
C ASP A 741 24.57 33.77 -2.47
N SER A 742 25.40 34.13 -3.45
CA SER A 742 26.35 35.25 -3.36
C SER A 742 25.71 36.62 -3.06
N SER A 743 24.41 36.81 -3.29
CA SER A 743 23.69 38.03 -2.89
C SER A 743 23.46 38.13 -1.37
N ASN A 744 23.66 37.03 -0.64
CA ASN A 744 23.46 36.92 0.80
C ASN A 744 24.75 36.51 1.52
N ASP A 745 25.91 36.89 0.98
CA ASP A 745 27.25 36.53 1.46
C ASP A 745 27.51 35.00 1.50
N TRP A 746 26.85 34.23 0.63
CA TRP A 746 27.10 32.79 0.41
C TRP A 746 27.79 32.53 -0.95
N SER A 747 27.79 31.27 -1.41
CA SER A 747 28.43 30.82 -2.64
C SER A 747 27.42 30.56 -3.78
N GLY A 748 27.91 30.68 -5.02
CA GLY A 748 27.13 30.45 -6.22
C GLY A 748 26.07 31.53 -6.52
N THR A 749 25.20 31.22 -7.48
CA THR A 749 24.07 32.08 -7.87
C THR A 749 22.82 31.24 -8.11
N ILE A 750 21.68 31.72 -7.65
CA ILE A 750 20.36 31.21 -8.04
C ILE A 750 19.60 32.30 -8.81
N THR A 751 19.30 32.04 -10.08
CA THR A 751 18.66 33.03 -10.95
C THR A 751 17.33 32.51 -11.46
N ARG A 752 16.24 33.20 -11.13
CA ARG A 752 14.92 32.96 -11.73
C ARG A 752 14.93 33.34 -13.21
N VAL A 753 14.49 32.43 -14.07
CA VAL A 753 14.45 32.59 -15.53
C VAL A 753 13.09 32.16 -16.09
N PRO A 754 12.61 32.74 -17.20
CA PRO A 754 11.35 32.33 -17.81
C PRO A 754 11.45 30.93 -18.44
N SER A 755 10.33 30.22 -18.48
CA SER A 755 10.16 28.96 -19.21
C SER A 755 10.64 29.08 -20.65
N GLY A 756 11.37 28.08 -21.14
CA GLY A 756 12.03 28.07 -22.45
C GLY A 756 13.47 28.60 -22.45
N THR A 757 13.97 29.12 -21.33
CA THR A 757 15.39 29.49 -21.19
C THR A 757 16.27 28.26 -21.45
N SER A 758 17.31 28.42 -22.29
CA SER A 758 18.18 27.32 -22.72
C SER A 758 17.44 26.13 -23.39
N ALA A 759 16.27 26.40 -24.01
CA ALA A 759 15.37 25.40 -24.58
C ALA A 759 14.79 24.39 -23.56
N ILE A 760 14.76 24.78 -22.27
CA ILE A 760 14.13 24.01 -21.19
C ILE A 760 12.80 24.68 -20.83
N SER A 761 11.69 24.01 -21.13
CA SER A 761 10.39 24.39 -20.56
C SER A 761 10.41 24.14 -19.05
N SER A 762 9.87 25.04 -18.24
CA SER A 762 9.74 24.83 -16.78
C SER A 762 9.00 23.53 -16.44
N SER A 763 9.31 22.93 -15.29
CA SER A 763 8.64 21.72 -14.81
C SER A 763 7.19 22.03 -14.49
N SER A 764 6.94 23.16 -13.85
CA SER A 764 5.61 23.73 -13.66
C SER A 764 5.61 25.23 -13.96
N GLY A 765 4.41 25.82 -14.09
CA GLY A 765 4.26 27.27 -14.22
C GLY A 765 4.97 27.91 -15.43
N SER A 766 5.42 29.14 -15.25
CA SER A 766 6.00 29.99 -16.29
C SER A 766 7.47 30.34 -16.06
N TYR A 767 8.06 29.96 -14.92
CA TYR A 767 9.44 30.27 -14.54
C TYR A 767 10.10 29.04 -13.90
N HIS A 768 11.42 29.05 -13.83
CA HIS A 768 12.21 28.09 -13.06
C HIS A 768 13.49 28.80 -12.61
N ALA A 769 14.35 28.15 -11.81
CA ALA A 769 15.63 28.72 -11.43
C ALA A 769 16.80 28.03 -12.16
N VAL A 770 17.86 28.79 -12.42
CA VAL A 770 19.17 28.26 -12.82
C VAL A 770 20.14 28.45 -11.65
N ILE A 771 20.69 27.33 -11.18
CA ILE A 771 21.69 27.30 -10.12
C ILE A 771 23.08 27.14 -10.73
N GLN A 772 24.01 28.01 -10.34
CA GLN A 772 25.44 27.89 -10.63
C GLN A 772 26.22 27.83 -9.32
N GLY A 773 27.16 26.90 -9.25
CA GLY A 773 28.11 26.77 -8.15
C GLY A 773 29.47 27.35 -8.52
N ASP A 774 30.34 27.42 -7.52
CA ASP A 774 31.77 27.61 -7.71
C ASP A 774 32.53 26.32 -7.35
N ALA A 775 33.87 26.38 -7.40
CA ALA A 775 34.73 25.23 -7.10
C ALA A 775 34.70 24.77 -5.63
N SER A 776 33.93 25.44 -4.76
CA SER A 776 33.90 25.20 -3.32
C SER A 776 32.50 25.04 -2.73
N SER A 777 31.46 25.66 -3.30
CA SER A 777 30.07 25.45 -2.89
C SER A 777 29.04 25.93 -3.93
N ALA A 778 27.75 25.84 -3.58
CA ALA A 778 26.61 26.33 -4.34
C ALA A 778 25.45 26.75 -3.39
N PRO A 779 24.36 27.33 -3.92
CA PRO A 779 23.24 27.83 -3.14
C PRO A 779 22.57 26.78 -2.24
N PHE A 780 21.98 27.24 -1.14
CA PHE A 780 21.22 26.41 -0.19
C PHE A 780 19.93 27.12 0.25
N THR A 781 19.06 26.39 0.93
CA THR A 781 17.81 26.87 1.53
C THR A 781 17.63 26.23 2.89
N ARG A 782 16.99 26.97 3.81
CA ARG A 782 16.60 26.44 5.13
C ARG A 782 15.19 25.88 5.13
N PHE A 783 14.57 25.71 3.96
CA PHE A 783 13.13 25.51 3.84
C PHE A 783 12.38 26.58 4.66
N ASP A 784 11.48 26.15 5.55
CA ASP A 784 10.78 26.98 6.53
C ASP A 784 11.48 27.06 7.91
N GLY A 785 12.67 26.47 8.06
CA GLY A 785 13.47 26.51 9.28
C GLY A 785 13.95 25.13 9.74
N TYR A 786 14.67 25.12 10.86
CA TYR A 786 15.24 23.90 11.46
C TYR A 786 14.31 23.37 12.55
N ARG A 787 14.16 22.04 12.64
CA ARG A 787 13.34 21.38 13.66
C ARG A 787 14.22 20.52 14.56
N ASP A 788 14.19 20.76 15.86
CA ASP A 788 14.90 19.99 16.90
C ASP A 788 14.02 18.88 17.51
N THR A 789 12.80 18.72 17.03
CA THR A 789 11.84 17.71 17.49
C THR A 789 11.35 16.89 16.30
N TRP A 790 11.32 15.56 16.43
CA TRP A 790 10.84 14.66 15.38
C TRP A 790 9.39 14.95 14.99
N PRO A 791 9.12 15.39 13.75
CA PRO A 791 7.78 15.76 13.31
C PRO A 791 6.94 14.57 12.80
N GLY A 792 7.46 13.34 12.92
CA GLY A 792 6.98 12.18 12.15
C GLY A 792 7.67 12.10 10.80
N THR A 793 7.20 11.20 9.92
CA THR A 793 7.72 11.08 8.55
C THR A 793 7.63 12.43 7.83
N TRP A 794 8.67 12.79 7.09
CA TRP A 794 8.68 13.99 6.25
C TRP A 794 9.43 13.73 4.96
N ARG A 795 9.14 14.53 3.93
CA ARG A 795 9.85 14.41 2.66
C ARG A 795 10.21 15.77 2.08
N ALA A 796 11.35 15.84 1.41
CA ALA A 796 11.81 17.01 0.67
C ALA A 796 12.03 16.65 -0.80
N GLU A 797 11.59 17.51 -1.70
CA GLU A 797 11.59 17.29 -3.14
C GLU A 797 12.19 18.50 -3.87
N ILE A 798 12.92 18.24 -4.96
CA ILE A 798 13.32 19.26 -5.93
C ILE A 798 13.29 18.66 -7.32
N ASP A 799 12.76 19.39 -8.30
CA ASP A 799 12.88 19.00 -9.70
C ASP A 799 14.19 19.53 -10.25
N VAL A 800 14.95 18.68 -10.93
CA VAL A 800 16.21 19.05 -11.60
C VAL A 800 16.19 18.55 -13.03
N TYR A 801 16.52 19.43 -13.98
CA TYR A 801 16.66 19.04 -15.38
C TYR A 801 18.00 18.35 -15.62
N LEU A 802 17.98 17.06 -15.91
CA LEU A 802 19.16 16.25 -16.20
C LEU A 802 19.34 16.10 -17.71
N ASN A 803 20.57 16.24 -18.21
CA ASN A 803 20.86 16.11 -19.63
C ASN A 803 22.08 15.19 -19.86
N PRO A 804 21.90 14.00 -20.44
CA PRO A 804 22.98 13.07 -20.75
C PRO A 804 24.07 13.64 -21.68
N ALA A 805 23.83 14.78 -22.34
CA ALA A 805 24.77 15.47 -23.21
C ALA A 805 25.75 16.42 -22.47
N TRP A 806 25.75 16.45 -21.14
CA TRP A 806 26.77 17.20 -20.37
C TRP A 806 28.19 16.76 -20.69
N GLY A 807 29.16 17.64 -20.42
CA GLY A 807 30.58 17.33 -20.60
C GLY A 807 31.06 16.29 -19.58
N ALA A 808 31.97 15.40 -19.98
CA ALA A 808 32.55 14.43 -19.07
C ALA A 808 33.24 15.13 -17.87
N GLY A 809 33.00 14.62 -16.66
CA GLY A 809 33.43 15.20 -15.39
C GLY A 809 32.56 16.37 -14.88
N GLN A 810 31.39 16.60 -15.49
CA GLN A 810 30.40 17.56 -15.00
C GLN A 810 29.35 16.90 -14.13
N GLY A 811 28.86 17.62 -13.14
CA GLY A 811 27.95 17.09 -12.15
C GLY A 811 27.63 18.08 -11.05
N PHE A 812 26.89 17.58 -10.06
CA PHE A 812 26.55 18.30 -8.85
C PHE A 812 26.22 17.30 -7.74
N ASP A 813 26.24 17.81 -6.52
CA ASP A 813 25.73 17.10 -5.33
C ASP A 813 24.60 17.92 -4.72
N TYR A 814 23.49 17.27 -4.42
CA TYR A 814 22.36 17.88 -3.72
C TYR A 814 22.07 17.16 -2.42
N SER A 815 22.13 17.89 -1.31
CA SER A 815 21.92 17.36 0.02
C SER A 815 20.65 17.86 0.67
N VAL A 816 19.93 16.97 1.35
CA VAL A 816 18.96 17.32 2.38
C VAL A 816 19.45 16.81 3.74
N ALA A 817 19.46 17.68 4.73
CA ALA A 817 20.02 17.39 6.04
C ALA A 817 18.96 17.28 7.16
N ALA A 818 19.26 16.44 8.14
CA ALA A 818 18.53 16.36 9.40
C ALA A 818 19.19 17.21 10.50
N THR A 819 18.37 17.75 11.39
CA THR A 819 18.78 18.45 12.62
C THR A 819 18.70 17.47 13.80
N GLY A 820 19.63 17.56 14.76
CA GLY A 820 19.60 16.78 15.99
C GLY A 820 18.65 17.37 17.04
N THR A 821 18.32 16.62 18.09
CA THR A 821 17.49 17.10 19.21
C THR A 821 18.16 18.21 20.04
N ASP A 822 19.46 18.40 19.86
CA ASP A 822 20.26 19.50 20.40
C ASP A 822 20.26 20.77 19.52
N GLY A 823 19.56 20.73 18.39
CA GLY A 823 19.51 21.81 17.38
C GLY A 823 20.71 21.87 16.43
N ASN A 824 21.72 21.03 16.62
CA ASN A 824 22.89 20.96 15.75
C ASN A 824 22.59 20.15 14.47
N HIS A 825 23.52 20.16 13.52
CA HIS A 825 23.44 19.29 12.35
C HIS A 825 23.61 17.83 12.79
N GLN A 826 22.71 16.96 12.34
CA GLN A 826 22.79 15.52 12.61
C GLN A 826 23.52 14.80 11.47
N ARG A 827 22.95 14.87 10.25
CA ARG A 827 23.48 14.15 9.10
C ARG A 827 22.99 14.75 7.78
N ASP A 828 23.85 14.67 6.77
CA ASP A 828 23.52 14.95 5.38
C ASP A 828 23.12 13.66 4.65
N PHE A 829 22.12 13.77 3.77
CA PHE A 829 21.74 12.75 2.81
C PHE A 829 21.88 13.38 1.43
N ILE A 830 22.65 12.76 0.54
CA ILE A 830 23.21 13.42 -0.64
C ILE A 830 22.93 12.59 -1.88
N PHE A 831 22.32 13.20 -2.88
CA PHE A 831 22.39 12.73 -4.25
C PHE A 831 23.69 13.20 -4.90
N HIS A 832 24.37 12.26 -5.55
CA HIS A 832 25.50 12.50 -6.44
C HIS A 832 25.03 12.38 -7.88
N VAL A 833 25.31 13.38 -8.71
CA VAL A 833 25.04 13.33 -10.15
C VAL A 833 26.32 13.64 -10.88
N THR A 834 26.81 12.72 -11.72
CA THR A 834 28.06 12.91 -12.45
C THR A 834 27.99 12.32 -13.85
N LYS A 835 28.39 13.10 -14.84
CA LYS A 835 28.72 12.63 -16.19
C LYS A 835 30.09 11.97 -16.12
N ASP A 836 30.07 10.72 -15.73
CA ASP A 836 31.25 9.93 -15.39
C ASP A 836 32.23 9.84 -16.58
N THR A 837 33.49 10.14 -16.30
CA THR A 837 34.55 10.19 -17.32
C THR A 837 34.99 8.80 -17.77
N SER A 838 34.84 7.78 -16.93
CA SER A 838 35.30 6.43 -17.21
C SER A 838 34.33 5.66 -18.11
N THR A 839 33.03 5.86 -17.88
CA THR A 839 31.92 5.20 -18.60
C THR A 839 31.33 6.08 -19.70
N GLY A 840 31.48 7.40 -19.60
CA GLY A 840 30.81 8.36 -20.47
C GLY A 840 29.30 8.47 -20.24
N LYS A 841 28.78 7.95 -19.12
CA LYS A 841 27.35 7.91 -18.76
C LYS A 841 27.00 9.02 -17.77
N LEU A 842 25.74 9.45 -17.73
CA LEU A 842 25.26 10.35 -16.68
C LEU A 842 24.63 9.50 -15.57
N LEU A 843 25.27 9.48 -14.40
CA LEU A 843 24.91 8.59 -13.31
C LEU A 843 24.36 9.38 -12.12
N VAL A 844 23.36 8.82 -11.45
CA VAL A 844 22.79 9.31 -10.19
C VAL A 844 22.98 8.25 -9.11
N ALA A 845 23.47 8.62 -7.93
CA ALA A 845 23.63 7.73 -6.79
C ALA A 845 23.37 8.47 -5.46
N GLY A 846 23.29 7.76 -4.34
CA GLY A 846 23.03 8.34 -3.02
C GLY A 846 24.11 8.02 -1.99
N SER A 847 24.39 8.93 -1.05
CA SER A 847 25.24 8.67 0.12
C SER A 847 25.00 9.67 1.29
N ASN A 848 25.87 9.65 2.31
CA ASN A 848 25.86 10.62 3.41
C ASN A 848 27.06 11.58 3.43
N ASN A 849 27.94 11.55 2.42
CA ASN A 849 29.18 12.33 2.42
C ASN A 849 29.50 12.87 1.03
N THR A 850 30.01 14.10 0.99
CA THR A 850 30.55 14.72 -0.24
C THR A 850 32.01 15.09 -0.06
N ASN A 851 32.77 15.06 -1.15
CA ASN A 851 34.12 15.62 -1.25
C ASN A 851 34.14 16.98 -1.96
N PHE A 852 32.97 17.58 -2.22
CA PHE A 852 32.79 18.83 -2.95
C PHE A 852 33.26 18.78 -4.41
N ALA A 853 33.20 17.60 -5.04
CA ALA A 853 33.56 17.38 -6.44
C ALA A 853 32.73 16.25 -7.08
N PRO A 854 32.61 16.21 -8.43
CA PRO A 854 31.99 15.09 -9.12
C PRO A 854 32.63 13.76 -8.72
N ARG A 855 31.80 12.76 -8.43
CA ARG A 855 32.26 11.41 -8.11
C ARG A 855 32.39 10.61 -9.39
N GLU A 856 33.60 10.15 -9.65
CA GLU A 856 33.98 9.38 -10.86
C GLU A 856 34.00 7.86 -10.58
N ASP A 857 33.18 7.41 -9.61
CA ASP A 857 33.12 6.02 -9.15
C ASP A 857 31.67 5.54 -8.93
N LEU A 858 30.68 6.25 -9.49
CA LEU A 858 29.26 5.96 -9.25
C LEU A 858 28.82 4.62 -9.84
N GLU A 859 29.46 4.17 -10.93
CA GLU A 859 29.21 2.88 -11.58
C GLU A 859 29.59 1.68 -10.69
N GLY A 860 30.38 1.92 -9.65
CA GLY A 860 30.79 0.91 -8.67
C GLY A 860 29.85 0.76 -7.46
N ILE A 861 28.82 1.60 -7.35
CA ILE A 861 27.84 1.58 -6.25
C ILE A 861 26.41 1.50 -6.78
N ASN A 862 25.40 1.49 -5.90
CA ASN A 862 24.00 1.56 -6.31
C ASN A 862 23.76 2.89 -7.04
N HIS A 863 23.31 2.82 -8.30
CA HIS A 863 23.17 3.99 -9.17
C HIS A 863 22.10 3.79 -10.24
N TYR A 864 21.71 4.90 -10.87
CA TYR A 864 20.85 4.97 -12.03
C TYR A 864 21.55 5.66 -13.20
N GLU A 865 21.40 5.13 -14.41
CA GLU A 865 21.86 5.78 -15.64
C GLU A 865 20.74 6.62 -16.24
N VAL A 866 20.96 7.93 -16.34
CA VAL A 866 20.08 8.85 -17.04
C VAL A 866 20.38 8.77 -18.53
N THR A 867 19.44 8.23 -19.29
CA THR A 867 19.55 8.04 -20.76
C THR A 867 18.76 9.06 -21.57
N THR A 868 17.78 9.72 -20.95
CA THR A 868 16.90 10.71 -21.58
C THR A 868 17.06 12.07 -20.90
N ALA A 869 17.06 13.16 -21.68
CA ALA A 869 17.06 14.50 -21.11
C ALA A 869 15.65 14.89 -20.65
N GLY A 870 15.50 15.42 -19.44
CA GLY A 870 14.20 15.76 -18.89
C GLY A 870 14.26 16.25 -17.44
N TRP A 871 13.09 16.57 -16.91
CA TRP A 871 12.90 16.87 -15.49
C TRP A 871 12.81 15.57 -14.69
N TYR A 872 13.54 15.52 -13.59
CA TYR A 872 13.53 14.44 -12.63
C TYR A 872 13.34 15.00 -11.22
N THR A 873 12.55 14.33 -10.39
CA THR A 873 12.35 14.74 -9.00
C THR A 873 13.34 14.00 -8.10
N PHE A 874 14.09 14.76 -7.32
CA PHE A 874 15.02 14.29 -6.30
C PHE A 874 14.28 14.32 -4.96
N GLN A 875 13.77 13.17 -4.54
CA GLN A 875 12.96 13.04 -3.34
C GLN A 875 13.79 12.40 -2.21
N HIS A 876 13.78 13.03 -1.04
CA HIS A 876 14.29 12.44 0.19
C HIS A 876 13.11 12.16 1.12
N VAL A 877 12.88 10.91 1.51
CA VAL A 877 11.82 10.51 2.45
C VAL A 877 12.44 10.07 3.76
N PHE A 878 12.24 10.85 4.82
CA PHE A 878 12.75 10.61 6.16
C PHE A 878 11.67 9.94 7.01
N TYR A 879 11.95 8.77 7.58
CA TYR A 879 10.99 8.01 8.38
C TYR A 879 11.63 7.27 9.56
N ASP A 880 10.80 6.91 10.53
CA ASP A 880 11.19 6.12 11.69
C ASP A 880 11.15 4.62 11.35
N ASP A 881 12.31 3.98 11.31
CA ASP A 881 12.49 2.54 11.10
C ASP A 881 12.95 1.85 12.39
N GLY A 882 11.98 1.57 13.26
CA GLY A 882 12.19 0.84 14.50
C GLY A 882 12.94 1.66 15.57
N GLY A 883 12.65 2.96 15.67
CA GLY A 883 13.29 3.90 16.58
C GLY A 883 14.60 4.49 16.05
N VAL A 884 14.85 4.40 14.74
CA VAL A 884 16.07 4.86 14.06
C VAL A 884 15.70 5.55 12.76
N LEU A 885 16.34 6.67 12.45
CA LEU A 885 16.14 7.38 11.19
C LEU A 885 16.61 6.52 10.01
N ALA A 886 15.69 6.29 9.08
CA ALA A 886 15.98 5.84 7.73
C ALA A 886 15.55 6.92 6.72
N VAL A 887 16.32 7.05 5.64
CA VAL A 887 16.05 8.03 4.59
C VAL A 887 16.18 7.37 3.22
N ASP A 888 15.10 7.40 2.45
CA ASP A 888 15.11 6.98 1.05
C ASP A 888 15.45 8.17 0.16
N LEU A 889 16.49 8.01 -0.67
CA LEU A 889 16.85 8.92 -1.74
C LEU A 889 16.29 8.37 -3.05
N ASN A 890 15.09 8.84 -3.42
CA ASN A 890 14.37 8.42 -4.61
C ASN A 890 14.61 9.38 -5.78
N LEU A 891 14.96 8.85 -6.95
CA LEU A 891 14.91 9.58 -8.21
C LEU A 891 13.62 9.20 -8.94
N LEU A 892 12.78 10.18 -9.27
CA LEU A 892 11.52 9.96 -9.97
C LEU A 892 11.57 10.56 -11.38
N ASP A 893 10.87 9.95 -12.32
CA ASP A 893 10.60 10.56 -13.64
C ASP A 893 9.50 11.63 -13.56
N SER A 894 9.20 12.28 -14.68
CA SER A 894 8.17 13.33 -14.77
C SER A 894 6.74 12.83 -14.51
N ASN A 895 6.50 11.52 -14.51
CA ASN A 895 5.21 10.91 -14.19
C ASN A 895 5.11 10.52 -12.70
N GLY A 896 6.18 10.74 -11.92
CA GLY A 896 6.27 10.33 -10.53
C GLY A 896 6.63 8.86 -10.34
N THR A 897 7.12 8.17 -11.38
CA THR A 897 7.60 6.79 -11.26
C THR A 897 8.97 6.78 -10.61
N ILE A 898 9.16 6.00 -9.54
CA ILE A 898 10.46 5.81 -8.90
C ILE A 898 11.36 4.99 -9.85
N LEU A 899 12.46 5.61 -10.29
CA LEU A 899 13.46 5.00 -11.15
C LEU A 899 14.61 4.38 -10.35
N PHE A 900 14.86 4.91 -9.16
CA PHE A 900 15.99 4.55 -8.31
C PHE A 900 15.72 4.93 -6.85
N THR A 901 16.21 4.10 -5.94
CA THR A 901 16.18 4.33 -4.49
C THR A 901 17.52 3.96 -3.88
N GLU A 902 18.07 4.83 -3.03
CA GLU A 902 19.12 4.50 -2.07
C GLU A 902 18.62 4.78 -0.65
N THR A 903 18.52 3.74 0.18
CA THR A 903 18.11 3.89 1.59
C THR A 903 19.33 4.01 2.48
N ARG A 904 19.40 5.09 3.27
CA ARG A 904 20.47 5.35 4.23
C ARG A 904 19.94 5.29 5.66
N ARG A 905 20.59 4.50 6.51
CA ARG A 905 20.24 4.30 7.92
C ARG A 905 21.52 4.20 8.74
N ASP A 906 21.54 4.84 9.91
CA ASP A 906 22.61 4.71 10.90
C ASP A 906 22.00 4.44 12.27
N ALA A 907 22.43 3.36 12.93
CA ALA A 907 21.89 2.95 14.22
C ALA A 907 22.14 4.00 15.33
N SER A 908 23.04 4.96 15.14
CA SER A 908 23.22 6.08 16.08
C SER A 908 22.10 7.10 16.01
N ASP A 909 21.40 7.22 14.88
CA ASP A 909 20.41 8.27 14.64
C ASP A 909 19.05 7.86 15.21
N THR A 910 18.98 7.72 16.53
CA THR A 910 17.78 7.23 17.21
C THR A 910 16.65 8.27 17.24
N ILE A 911 15.41 7.79 17.16
CA ILE A 911 14.17 8.56 17.29
C ILE A 911 13.42 8.02 18.51
N PRO A 912 12.99 8.86 19.47
CA PRO A 912 13.12 10.33 19.53
C PRO A 912 14.43 10.82 20.19
N GLY A 913 15.49 10.01 20.24
CA GLY A 913 16.70 10.30 21.02
C GLY A 913 17.59 11.40 20.42
N GLU A 914 18.18 11.12 19.27
CA GLU A 914 19.21 11.99 18.64
C GLU A 914 18.62 12.86 17.53
N VAL A 915 17.62 12.37 16.80
CA VAL A 915 17.12 13.04 15.58
C VAL A 915 15.93 13.97 15.88
N GLY A 916 16.06 15.22 15.46
CA GLY A 916 14.99 16.22 15.40
C GLY A 916 14.22 16.10 14.07
N GLY A 917 14.26 17.09 13.19
CA GLY A 917 13.57 17.07 11.89
C GLY A 917 14.43 17.59 10.76
N ASN A 918 13.83 18.26 9.78
CA ASN A 918 14.56 18.85 8.65
C ASN A 918 15.52 19.97 9.09
N ARG A 919 16.51 20.22 8.23
CA ARG A 919 17.46 21.32 8.36
C ARG A 919 17.52 22.20 7.12
N TYR A 920 18.26 21.77 6.10
CA TYR A 920 18.48 22.54 4.87
C TYR A 920 18.47 21.63 3.66
N GLY A 921 18.20 22.22 2.49
CA GLY A 921 18.53 21.70 1.18
C GLY A 921 19.74 22.45 0.65
N TRP A 922 20.78 21.77 0.16
CA TRP A 922 22.05 22.40 -0.20
C TRP A 922 22.69 21.74 -1.42
N PHE A 923 22.99 22.53 -2.45
CA PHE A 923 23.91 22.11 -3.49
C PHE A 923 25.34 22.27 -2.97
N THR A 924 26.02 21.17 -2.69
CA THR A 924 27.36 21.23 -2.08
C THR A 924 28.42 21.66 -3.09
N PHE A 925 28.17 21.43 -4.39
CA PHE A 925 28.84 22.06 -5.52
C PHE A 925 27.96 21.91 -6.78
N VAL A 926 28.20 22.73 -7.80
CA VAL A 926 27.66 22.54 -9.16
C VAL A 926 28.74 22.97 -10.16
N ASN A 927 29.26 22.05 -10.97
CA ASN A 927 30.28 22.37 -11.99
C ASN A 927 29.79 22.18 -13.44
N VAL A 928 28.48 21.94 -13.62
CA VAL A 928 27.84 21.87 -14.94
C VAL A 928 27.99 23.21 -15.65
N THR A 929 28.42 23.20 -16.92
CA THR A 929 28.57 24.44 -17.69
C THR A 929 27.23 25.15 -17.85
N ASN A 930 27.20 26.44 -17.52
CA ASN A 930 26.00 27.29 -17.44
C ASN A 930 25.03 26.96 -16.28
N GLY A 931 25.36 26.02 -15.41
CA GLY A 931 24.53 25.63 -14.27
C GLY A 931 23.50 24.56 -14.58
N ILE A 932 22.64 24.30 -13.59
CA ILE A 932 21.53 23.34 -13.65
C ILE A 932 20.20 24.08 -13.51
N ALA A 933 19.18 23.63 -14.24
CA ALA A 933 17.82 24.14 -14.06
C ALA A 933 17.14 23.36 -12.94
N VAL A 934 16.50 24.07 -12.01
CA VAL A 934 15.74 23.50 -10.89
C VAL A 934 14.37 24.15 -10.78
N ASP A 935 13.40 23.39 -10.30
CA ASP A 935 12.03 23.82 -10.12
C ASP A 935 11.38 23.10 -8.92
N ASN A 936 10.16 23.50 -8.53
CA ASN A 936 9.32 22.82 -7.53
C ASN A 936 10.08 22.34 -6.27
N HIS A 937 10.76 23.23 -5.56
CA HIS A 937 11.48 22.86 -4.33
C HIS A 937 10.56 22.87 -3.11
N GLU A 938 10.23 21.69 -2.59
CA GLU A 938 9.14 21.50 -1.64
C GLU A 938 9.53 20.68 -0.41
N LEU A 939 8.90 20.97 0.74
CA LEU A 939 9.00 20.19 1.98
C LEU A 939 7.60 19.83 2.46
N PHE A 940 7.40 18.57 2.81
CA PHE A 940 6.14 18.06 3.32
C PHE A 940 6.35 17.38 4.66
N LEU A 941 5.45 17.64 5.60
CA LEU A 941 5.37 16.92 6.86
C LEU A 941 4.17 15.98 6.83
N SER A 942 4.37 14.72 7.22
CA SER A 942 3.28 13.77 7.39
C SER A 942 2.65 13.96 8.78
N THR A 943 2.06 15.13 9.00
CA THR A 943 1.40 15.46 10.27
C THR A 943 0.12 14.65 10.44
N SER A 944 -0.10 14.13 11.64
CA SER A 944 -1.35 13.53 12.07
C SER A 944 -1.95 14.28 13.26
N GLY A 945 -3.17 13.93 13.60
CA GLY A 945 -3.79 14.34 14.86
C GLY A 945 -5.20 14.89 14.69
N LYS A 946 -5.73 15.39 15.80
CA LYS A 946 -7.12 15.79 15.90
C LYS A 946 -7.52 16.86 14.86
N ALA A 947 -8.47 16.52 14.01
CA ALA A 947 -9.19 17.44 13.14
C ALA A 947 -10.65 17.55 13.59
N THR A 948 -11.14 18.78 13.79
CA THR A 948 -12.52 19.05 14.23
C THR A 948 -13.38 19.48 13.05
N PHE A 949 -14.64 19.10 13.06
CA PHE A 949 -15.58 19.48 12.01
C PHE A 949 -16.94 19.86 12.59
N GLY A 950 -17.67 20.67 11.84
CA GLY A 950 -19.08 20.97 12.07
C GLY A 950 -19.77 21.21 10.73
N PHE A 951 -20.96 20.65 10.54
CA PHE A 951 -21.71 20.87 9.32
C PHE A 951 -23.23 20.80 9.48
N VAL A 952 -23.91 21.48 8.56
CA VAL A 952 -25.32 21.31 8.23
C VAL A 952 -25.46 21.38 6.71
N SER A 953 -26.21 20.47 6.11
CA SER A 953 -26.56 20.52 4.67
C SER A 953 -28.01 20.13 4.47
N LYS A 954 -28.77 20.97 3.73
CA LYS A 954 -30.21 20.84 3.56
C LYS A 954 -30.73 21.44 2.26
N TYR A 955 -31.61 20.74 1.54
CA TYR A 955 -32.45 21.34 0.51
C TYR A 955 -33.56 22.21 1.12
N GLN A 956 -33.60 23.48 0.73
CA GLN A 956 -34.75 24.34 1.02
C GLN A 956 -35.93 23.98 0.12
N LYS A 957 -37.15 24.24 0.58
CA LYS A 957 -38.36 23.91 -0.20
C LYS A 957 -38.34 24.57 -1.58
N GLY A 958 -38.36 23.77 -2.63
CA GLY A 958 -38.33 24.22 -4.03
C GLY A 958 -36.95 24.62 -4.54
N ALA A 959 -35.88 24.37 -3.78
CA ALA A 959 -34.50 24.57 -4.23
C ALA A 959 -33.95 23.31 -4.91
N ASN A 960 -33.14 23.51 -5.96
CA ASN A 960 -32.46 22.44 -6.68
C ASN A 960 -30.98 22.27 -6.25
N ALA A 961 -30.51 23.09 -5.31
CA ALA A 961 -29.21 22.99 -4.66
C ALA A 961 -29.38 23.07 -3.14
N PRO A 962 -28.54 22.39 -2.35
CA PRO A 962 -28.57 22.49 -0.90
C PRO A 962 -28.11 23.86 -0.41
N SER A 963 -28.40 24.13 0.86
CA SER A 963 -27.83 25.23 1.63
C SER A 963 -27.27 24.68 2.93
N GLY A 964 -26.22 25.29 3.46
CA GLY A 964 -25.53 24.75 4.61
C GLY A 964 -24.38 25.60 5.11
N GLN A 965 -23.70 25.08 6.11
CA GLN A 965 -22.38 25.53 6.55
C GLN A 965 -21.55 24.29 6.88
N THR A 966 -20.32 24.22 6.39
CA THR A 966 -19.33 23.19 6.69
C THR A 966 -18.06 23.90 7.10
N GLU A 967 -17.55 23.56 8.27
CA GLU A 967 -16.24 23.97 8.74
C GLU A 967 -15.42 22.73 9.08
N PHE A 968 -14.17 22.70 8.63
CA PHE A 968 -13.22 21.65 8.93
C PHE A 968 -11.88 22.26 9.31
N GLN A 969 -11.41 21.96 10.53
CA GLN A 969 -10.16 22.48 11.07
C GLN A 969 -9.20 21.35 11.39
N PHE A 970 -8.06 21.35 10.71
CA PHE A 970 -6.91 20.52 11.03
C PHE A 970 -5.74 21.40 11.47
N LYS A 971 -5.62 21.57 12.79
CA LYS A 971 -4.66 22.52 13.38
C LYS A 971 -3.20 22.16 13.11
N ALA A 972 -2.86 20.87 13.09
CA ALA A 972 -1.48 20.43 12.86
C ALA A 972 -0.97 20.79 11.46
N GLY A 973 -1.86 20.83 10.46
CA GLY A 973 -1.56 21.31 9.10
C GLY A 973 -1.92 22.79 8.86
N ASN A 974 -2.27 23.56 9.89
CA ASN A 974 -2.79 24.93 9.76
C ASN A 974 -3.89 25.08 8.69
N LEU A 975 -4.77 24.08 8.58
CA LEU A 975 -5.85 24.07 7.60
C LEU A 975 -7.16 24.42 8.30
N ASN A 976 -7.82 25.47 7.83
CA ASN A 976 -9.18 25.82 8.22
C ASN A 976 -10.06 26.02 6.97
N PHE A 977 -10.82 24.99 6.61
CA PHE A 977 -11.74 25.02 5.48
C PHE A 977 -13.12 25.55 5.90
N HIS A 978 -13.66 26.45 5.09
CA HIS A 978 -15.01 27.00 5.23
C HIS A 978 -15.78 26.89 3.92
N SER A 979 -16.93 26.22 3.92
CA SER A 979 -17.81 26.15 2.73
C SER A 979 -18.38 27.51 2.35
N SER A 980 -18.38 27.80 1.06
CA SER A 980 -19.03 28.95 0.42
C SER A 980 -20.32 28.54 -0.30
N SER A 981 -20.36 27.33 -0.88
CA SER A 981 -21.48 26.85 -1.69
C SER A 981 -21.67 25.34 -1.59
N TYR A 982 -22.84 24.85 -2.04
CA TYR A 982 -23.20 23.44 -2.07
C TYR A 982 -23.75 23.10 -3.46
N GLU A 983 -23.24 22.01 -4.04
CA GLU A 983 -23.67 21.51 -5.34
C GLU A 983 -24.84 20.52 -5.18
N TRP A 984 -24.70 19.54 -4.30
CA TRP A 984 -25.73 18.53 -4.04
C TRP A 984 -25.59 17.87 -2.67
N LEU A 985 -26.69 17.27 -2.23
CA LEU A 985 -26.79 16.42 -1.04
C LEU A 985 -27.56 15.15 -1.44
N VAL A 986 -27.05 14.00 -1.05
CA VAL A 986 -27.76 12.73 -1.16
C VAL A 986 -27.87 12.17 0.25
N VAL A 987 -29.11 11.97 0.70
CA VAL A 987 -29.41 11.18 1.91
C VAL A 987 -29.85 9.80 1.43
N ASN A 988 -29.19 8.74 1.90
CA ASN A 988 -29.53 7.39 1.47
C ASN A 988 -30.90 6.96 2.01
N GLN A 989 -31.51 5.96 1.38
CA GLN A 989 -32.86 5.52 1.75
C GLN A 989 -32.98 4.82 3.10
N ASN A 990 -31.89 4.28 3.61
CA ASN A 990 -31.86 3.66 4.93
C ASN A 990 -31.66 4.70 6.04
N ASP A 991 -31.59 5.99 5.70
CA ASP A 991 -31.35 7.12 6.60
C ASP A 991 -30.13 6.91 7.52
N SER A 992 -29.12 6.21 7.00
CA SER A 992 -27.92 5.81 7.74
C SER A 992 -26.67 6.52 7.25
N ASN A 993 -26.70 7.13 6.07
CA ASN A 993 -25.63 8.00 5.61
C ASN A 993 -26.13 9.13 4.70
N ALA A 994 -25.32 10.20 4.66
CA ALA A 994 -25.47 11.31 3.75
C ALA A 994 -24.13 11.62 3.10
N GLN A 995 -24.17 12.02 1.83
CA GLN A 995 -23.03 12.51 1.08
C GLN A 995 -23.37 13.87 0.51
N PHE A 996 -22.44 14.82 0.53
CA PHE A 996 -22.66 16.11 -0.12
C PHE A 996 -21.36 16.71 -0.62
N LYS A 997 -21.49 17.53 -1.66
CA LYS A 997 -20.40 18.20 -2.34
C LYS A 997 -20.67 19.71 -2.39
N GLY A 998 -19.60 20.49 -2.38
CA GLY A 998 -19.68 21.94 -2.52
C GLY A 998 -18.31 22.56 -2.73
N SER A 999 -18.25 23.87 -2.55
CA SER A 999 -17.02 24.65 -2.65
C SER A 999 -16.79 25.50 -1.41
N GLY A 1000 -15.57 25.98 -1.20
CA GLY A 1000 -15.19 26.82 -0.06
C GLY A 1000 -13.78 27.39 -0.15
N THR A 1001 -13.39 28.07 0.91
CA THR A 1001 -12.05 28.67 1.07
C THR A 1001 -11.25 27.93 2.12
N ILE A 1002 -9.92 27.98 2.00
CA ILE A 1002 -9.00 27.50 3.04
C ILE A 1002 -8.31 28.72 3.63
N ASN A 1003 -8.40 28.88 4.95
CA ASN A 1003 -7.85 30.02 5.69
C ASN A 1003 -8.35 31.38 5.17
N GLY A 1004 -9.53 31.42 4.55
CA GLY A 1004 -10.12 32.61 3.95
C GLY A 1004 -9.63 32.93 2.54
N GLU A 1005 -8.75 32.11 1.96
CA GLU A 1005 -8.15 32.30 0.64
C GLU A 1005 -8.75 31.32 -0.39
N LEU A 1006 -8.70 31.74 -1.65
CA LEU A 1006 -9.06 30.94 -2.82
C LEU A 1006 -7.93 29.94 -3.16
N ALA A 1007 -8.25 28.95 -3.99
CA ALA A 1007 -7.27 28.03 -4.53
C ALA A 1007 -6.25 28.76 -5.45
N PRO A 1008 -5.07 28.17 -5.72
CA PRO A 1008 -4.03 28.78 -6.55
C PRO A 1008 -4.50 29.20 -7.95
N ASN A 1009 -5.51 28.52 -8.49
CA ASN A 1009 -6.13 28.82 -9.79
C ASN A 1009 -7.08 30.05 -9.75
N GLY A 1010 -7.39 30.59 -8.56
CA GLY A 1010 -8.31 31.71 -8.35
C GLY A 1010 -9.77 31.32 -8.11
N ASP A 1011 -10.11 30.03 -8.03
CA ASP A 1011 -11.44 29.52 -7.72
C ASP A 1011 -11.57 29.06 -6.26
N ASP A 1012 -12.79 28.73 -5.80
CA ASP A 1012 -12.98 28.06 -4.52
C ASP A 1012 -12.38 26.62 -4.57
N TYR A 1013 -11.88 26.14 -3.44
CA TYR A 1013 -11.60 24.72 -3.24
C TYR A 1013 -12.89 23.92 -3.26
N LYS A 1014 -12.88 22.76 -3.89
CA LYS A 1014 -13.97 21.79 -3.85
C LYS A 1014 -13.85 20.91 -2.62
N PHE A 1015 -14.98 20.44 -2.11
CA PHE A 1015 -15.00 19.42 -1.06
C PHE A 1015 -16.11 18.40 -1.28
N MET A 1016 -15.89 17.19 -0.78
CA MET A 1016 -16.88 16.13 -0.69
C MET A 1016 -16.82 15.52 0.71
N LEU A 1017 -17.99 15.30 1.30
CA LEU A 1017 -18.14 14.83 2.67
C LEU A 1017 -19.04 13.59 2.70
N TRP A 1018 -18.62 12.58 3.45
CA TRP A 1018 -19.40 11.38 3.75
C TRP A 1018 -19.68 11.33 5.25
N ALA A 1019 -20.96 11.31 5.62
CA ALA A 1019 -21.44 11.30 6.99
C ALA A 1019 -22.28 10.04 7.23
N GLY A 1020 -21.88 9.19 8.16
CA GLY A 1020 -22.66 8.03 8.62
C GLY A 1020 -23.29 8.31 9.98
N ASP A 1021 -24.60 8.08 10.08
CA ASP A 1021 -25.39 8.10 11.30
C ASP A 1021 -25.52 6.66 11.81
N GLY A 1022 -24.81 6.35 12.89
CA GLY A 1022 -24.59 4.98 13.35
C GLY A 1022 -24.02 4.89 14.77
N SER A 1023 -23.54 3.70 15.13
CA SER A 1023 -22.92 3.46 16.45
C SER A 1023 -21.61 2.68 16.27
N PRO A 1024 -20.46 3.37 16.10
CA PRO A 1024 -20.28 4.82 16.11
C PRO A 1024 -20.70 5.51 14.80
N ASP A 1025 -20.99 6.81 14.87
CA ASP A 1025 -21.08 7.70 13.71
C ASP A 1025 -19.74 7.75 12.97
N THR A 1026 -19.77 7.96 11.65
CA THR A 1026 -18.55 7.97 10.83
C THR A 1026 -18.44 9.20 9.92
N PHE A 1027 -17.21 9.64 9.66
CA PHE A 1027 -16.92 10.85 8.88
C PHE A 1027 -15.76 10.64 7.91
N ARG A 1028 -15.90 11.16 6.69
CA ARG A 1028 -14.81 11.36 5.72
C ARG A 1028 -14.98 12.72 5.07
N ILE A 1029 -13.86 13.39 4.77
CA ILE A 1029 -13.83 14.59 3.95
C ILE A 1029 -12.63 14.56 3.01
N LYS A 1030 -12.87 14.94 1.75
CA LYS A 1030 -11.85 15.24 0.74
C LYS A 1030 -11.99 16.69 0.33
N ILE A 1031 -10.88 17.43 0.27
CA ILE A 1031 -10.78 18.83 -0.16
C ILE A 1031 -9.72 18.92 -1.24
N TRP A 1032 -10.02 19.57 -2.36
CA TRP A 1032 -9.14 19.66 -3.53
C TRP A 1032 -9.43 20.91 -4.35
N TRP A 1033 -8.59 21.18 -5.34
CA TRP A 1033 -8.88 22.13 -6.42
C TRP A 1033 -8.50 21.50 -7.76
N GLU A 1034 -8.89 22.11 -8.87
CA GLU A 1034 -8.68 21.53 -10.20
C GLU A 1034 -8.12 22.59 -11.15
N ASP A 1035 -7.21 22.19 -12.04
CA ASP A 1035 -6.77 22.99 -13.17
C ASP A 1035 -6.69 22.14 -14.46
N THR A 1036 -6.00 22.65 -15.48
CA THR A 1036 -5.81 21.91 -16.74
C THR A 1036 -5.00 20.62 -16.59
N ASN A 1037 -4.23 20.50 -15.51
CA ASN A 1037 -3.39 19.33 -15.22
C ASN A 1037 -4.09 18.31 -14.32
N GLY A 1038 -5.33 18.61 -13.85
CA GLY A 1038 -6.18 17.66 -13.16
C GLY A 1038 -6.57 18.08 -11.75
N GLU A 1039 -6.84 17.08 -10.91
CA GLU A 1039 -7.27 17.24 -9.53
C GLU A 1039 -6.09 17.33 -8.57
N HIS A 1040 -6.03 18.40 -7.77
CA HIS A 1040 -4.99 18.67 -6.78
C HIS A 1040 -5.56 18.52 -5.38
N VAL A 1041 -5.39 17.33 -4.78
CA VAL A 1041 -5.86 17.05 -3.42
C VAL A 1041 -5.10 17.90 -2.40
N VAL A 1042 -5.83 18.58 -1.54
CA VAL A 1042 -5.28 19.35 -0.41
C VAL A 1042 -5.35 18.54 0.87
N TYR A 1043 -6.49 17.88 1.10
CA TYR A 1043 -6.71 17.04 2.27
C TYR A 1043 -7.64 15.88 1.92
N ASP A 1044 -7.29 14.64 2.28
CA ASP A 1044 -8.21 13.50 2.27
C ASP A 1044 -7.88 12.57 3.44
N ASN A 1045 -8.83 12.32 4.33
CA ASN A 1045 -8.64 11.33 5.40
C ASN A 1045 -8.83 9.88 4.91
N GLY A 1046 -9.13 9.69 3.62
CA GLY A 1046 -9.05 8.43 2.87
C GLY A 1046 -10.26 7.50 3.08
N VAL A 1047 -10.70 7.31 4.32
CA VAL A 1047 -11.79 6.40 4.67
C VAL A 1047 -12.76 7.05 5.65
N GLN A 1048 -13.98 6.52 5.74
CA GLN A 1048 -14.91 6.89 6.81
C GLN A 1048 -14.35 6.40 8.16
N GLN A 1049 -14.13 7.34 9.08
CA GLN A 1049 -13.58 7.06 10.40
C GLN A 1049 -14.63 7.27 11.48
N PRO A 1050 -14.66 6.45 12.55
CA PRO A 1050 -15.46 6.75 13.73
C PRO A 1050 -15.15 8.15 14.27
N ILE A 1051 -16.19 8.90 14.61
CA ILE A 1051 -16.00 10.25 15.16
C ILE A 1051 -15.86 10.19 16.68
N GLY A 1052 -15.04 11.08 17.23
CA GLY A 1052 -14.99 11.39 18.65
C GLY A 1052 -15.74 12.67 18.98
N GLY A 1053 -16.32 12.71 20.18
CA GLY A 1053 -16.91 13.91 20.80
C GLY A 1053 -17.87 14.70 19.91
N GLY A 1054 -19.15 14.31 19.88
CA GLY A 1054 -20.19 14.94 19.07
C GLY A 1054 -21.16 13.89 18.54
N SER A 1055 -21.92 14.20 17.49
CA SER A 1055 -22.80 13.26 16.79
C SER A 1055 -23.09 13.73 15.37
N ILE A 1056 -23.37 12.80 14.48
CA ILE A 1056 -23.96 13.00 13.16
C ILE A 1056 -25.41 12.54 13.23
N VAL A 1057 -26.33 13.34 12.70
CA VAL A 1057 -27.76 13.04 12.70
C VAL A 1057 -28.34 13.29 11.32
N ILE A 1058 -28.99 12.27 10.77
CA ILE A 1058 -29.80 12.34 9.57
C ILE A 1058 -31.25 12.61 9.99
N HIS A 1059 -31.76 13.75 9.56
CA HIS A 1059 -33.09 14.22 9.89
C HIS A 1059 -34.04 13.93 8.75
N LYS A 1060 -35.04 13.10 8.99
CA LYS A 1060 -36.12 12.87 8.03
C LYS A 1060 -36.97 14.13 7.86
N LYS A 1061 -37.51 14.32 6.66
CA LYS A 1061 -38.42 15.43 6.35
C LYS A 1061 -39.86 15.11 6.73
#